data_AF-A0A1I2IZI7-F1
#
_entry.id   AF-A0A1I2IZI7-F1
#
_cell.length_a   1.000
_cell.length_b   1.000
_cell.length_c   1.000
_cell.angle_alpha   90.00
_cell.angle_beta   90.00
_cell.angle_gamma   90.00
#
_symmetry.space_group_name_H-M   'P 1'
#
loop_
_entity.id
_entity.type
_entity.pdbx_description
1 polymer ?
#
loop_
_entity_poly.entity_id
_entity_poly.type
_entity_poly.pdbx_seq_one_letter_code
_entity_poly.pdbx_strand_id
1 'polypeptide(L)'
;MKVMKDTINIDEQLYWFTHSAIKVLDVRHIKMKLGEALSAYRLPANAFLFALRGSAAVALDNREYAFRKFQMLHGGKGFYLDIRPTEELFEYYLILYKAIQPLLNMPEKQRLVEKNPFRMQYGVTPAFPISLYEKLKQLDEEWHNEGKLAELHVKTLFYDFIYELLRQLDEQEVPVIKADLVAQAVRFIHEHYAESITLERLANVLDCTPRHLTRIFKNQIQHSPIDYLIQLRIEKAKELLMSTEGTLQEIAAGVGYPDVYFFSRIFKKHTGISPIHYKTEASTVQKRPHNPLLMSRYPIVSRRRSGHTVIGDNHYQNRGEGVLRMNRGSKQSIAIMMLLAMTLLVSACASSTKSPAATGNAPAASSSTADQTASERVLKDGLGHEVKVPAKPERVIASYLEDHLVALGVIPVAQWSVSEGKVQNYLQKELANIPAIPSELPYEVVMSYQPDLIIIDNAEMVMGDKYAQYAKIAPTFTVGSDVNNDWRQELLTVGEVLNKSEEAKQVLADYEAKASEAKDKLHQAIGDKSAAVLWVTAKNVYVVNQNLSSGDLLYRDLNLTVPNVVAEISQAAKANWSAISKEKLAELDADYLFIVNSREATKEEILSDPIWQGIPAVKNNNVYTYDNNSSWLYTGTIANSQMIDDVLESIVK
;
A
#
# COMPACT_ATOMS: atom_id res chain seq x y z
N MET A 1 -11.97 29.27 -8.89
CA MET A 1 -11.07 28.16 -8.52
C MET A 1 -9.69 28.49 -9.08
N LYS A 2 -8.79 29.06 -8.26
CA LYS A 2 -7.41 29.36 -8.67
C LYS A 2 -6.68 28.01 -8.78
N VAL A 3 -6.37 27.58 -9.99
CA VAL A 3 -5.42 26.48 -10.20
C VAL A 3 -4.08 26.99 -9.68
N MET A 4 -3.63 26.49 -8.53
CA MET A 4 -2.27 26.73 -8.07
C MET A 4 -1.33 26.16 -9.13
N LYS A 5 -0.60 27.03 -9.83
CA LYS A 5 0.54 26.64 -10.65
C LYS A 5 1.65 26.31 -9.65
N ASP A 6 1.89 25.03 -9.41
CA ASP A 6 3.11 24.59 -8.71
C ASP A 6 4.29 24.96 -9.62
N THR A 7 5.20 25.84 -9.19
CA THR A 7 6.43 26.24 -9.91
C THR A 7 7.57 25.27 -9.64
N ILE A 8 8.57 25.20 -10.52
CA ILE A 8 9.77 24.36 -10.30
C ILE A 8 10.49 24.91 -9.07
N ASN A 9 10.66 24.09 -8.03
CA ASN A 9 11.44 24.48 -6.86
C ASN A 9 12.94 24.34 -7.20
N ILE A 10 13.60 25.48 -7.40
CA ILE A 10 15.02 25.55 -7.80
C ILE A 10 15.94 25.06 -6.69
N ASP A 11 15.64 25.36 -5.43
CA ASP A 11 16.43 24.90 -4.28
C ASP A 11 16.46 23.37 -4.20
N GLU A 12 15.33 22.72 -4.48
CA GLU A 12 15.24 21.26 -4.54
C GLU A 12 16.04 20.69 -5.72
N GLN A 13 15.93 21.29 -6.91
CA GLN A 13 16.73 20.90 -8.09
C GLN A 13 18.24 20.99 -7.77
N LEU A 14 18.67 22.13 -7.21
CA LEU A 14 20.06 22.40 -6.87
C LEU A 14 20.58 21.39 -5.84
N TYR A 15 19.81 21.10 -4.79
CA TYR A 15 20.16 20.08 -3.80
C TYR A 15 20.42 18.72 -4.46
N TRP A 16 19.53 18.26 -5.34
CA TRP A 16 19.67 16.95 -5.95
C TRP A 16 20.85 16.86 -6.92
N PHE A 17 21.08 17.87 -7.75
CA PHE A 17 22.23 17.88 -8.68
C PHE A 17 23.58 18.01 -7.97
N THR A 18 23.63 18.70 -6.82
CA THR A 18 24.87 18.86 -6.02
C THR A 18 25.20 17.62 -5.18
N HIS A 19 24.20 16.88 -4.70
CA HIS A 19 24.40 15.73 -3.81
C HIS A 19 24.35 14.36 -4.53
N SER A 20 23.95 14.33 -5.80
CA SER A 20 23.90 13.08 -6.59
C SER A 20 25.14 12.94 -7.46
N ALA A 21 25.68 11.72 -7.53
CA ALA A 21 26.73 11.42 -8.50
C ALA A 21 26.08 11.23 -9.89
N ILE A 22 26.34 12.16 -10.81
CA ILE A 22 25.83 12.10 -12.18
C ILE A 22 26.84 11.39 -13.10
N LYS A 23 26.32 10.51 -13.95
CA LYS A 23 27.03 9.90 -15.08
C LYS A 23 26.26 10.16 -16.38
N VAL A 24 26.88 10.86 -17.33
CA VAL A 24 26.37 10.99 -18.69
C VAL A 24 26.55 9.64 -19.40
N LEU A 25 25.50 9.17 -20.06
CA LEU A 25 25.47 7.86 -20.72
C LEU A 25 25.46 7.96 -22.23
N ASP A 26 24.87 9.02 -22.77
CA ASP A 26 24.78 9.24 -24.20
C ASP A 26 24.48 10.71 -24.51
N VAL A 27 25.04 11.22 -25.60
CA VAL A 27 24.73 12.54 -26.16
C VAL A 27 24.52 12.33 -27.65
N ARG A 28 23.33 12.67 -28.13
CA ARG A 28 22.97 12.49 -29.54
C ARG A 28 22.49 13.79 -30.14
N HIS A 29 23.00 14.09 -31.32
CA HIS A 29 22.46 15.12 -32.19
C HIS A 29 21.71 14.45 -33.35
N ILE A 30 20.39 14.63 -33.41
CA ILE A 30 19.51 13.88 -34.32
C ILE A 30 18.77 14.83 -35.25
N LYS A 31 18.71 14.44 -36.54
CA LYS A 31 17.93 15.10 -37.59
C LYS A 31 16.88 14.12 -38.10
N MET A 32 15.61 14.49 -37.97
CA MET A 32 14.48 13.71 -38.45
C MET A 32 13.77 14.42 -39.60
N LYS A 33 13.36 13.67 -40.61
CA LYS A 33 12.59 14.17 -41.76
C LYS A 33 11.10 13.87 -41.61
N LEU A 34 10.28 14.62 -42.33
CA LEU A 34 8.84 14.36 -42.41
C LEU A 34 8.56 12.92 -42.86
N GLY A 35 7.73 12.19 -42.11
CA GLY A 35 7.41 10.78 -42.33
C GLY A 35 8.25 9.80 -41.51
N GLU A 36 9.37 10.23 -40.94
CA GLU A 36 10.07 9.47 -39.91
C GLU A 36 9.34 9.62 -38.56
N ALA A 37 9.43 8.60 -37.72
CA ALA A 37 8.87 8.65 -36.38
C ALA A 37 9.75 7.89 -35.40
N LEU A 38 9.96 8.48 -34.23
CA LEU A 38 10.35 7.76 -33.04
C LEU A 38 9.05 7.37 -32.35
N SER A 39 8.82 6.09 -32.11
CA SER A 39 7.59 5.64 -31.47
C SER A 39 7.90 4.65 -30.37
N ALA A 40 7.22 4.82 -29.23
CA ALA A 40 7.38 4.03 -28.04
C ALA A 40 8.85 3.87 -27.58
N TYR A 41 9.68 4.91 -27.73
CA TYR A 41 11.06 4.84 -27.27
C TYR A 41 11.11 4.97 -25.74
N ARG A 42 11.26 3.83 -25.07
CA ARG A 42 11.42 3.77 -23.62
C ARG A 42 12.78 4.34 -23.23
N LEU A 43 12.79 5.45 -22.50
CA LEU A 43 14.01 6.09 -22.03
C LEU A 43 14.81 5.14 -21.11
N PRO A 44 16.03 4.71 -21.49
CA PRO A 44 16.81 3.77 -20.69
C PRO A 44 17.41 4.42 -19.42
N ALA A 45 17.45 5.75 -19.39
CA ALA A 45 17.91 6.59 -18.29
C ALA A 45 17.18 7.94 -18.32
N ASN A 46 17.52 8.85 -17.41
CA ASN A 46 16.92 10.19 -17.42
C ASN A 46 17.39 10.93 -18.68
N ALA A 47 16.52 11.78 -19.23
CA ALA A 47 16.79 12.41 -20.51
C ALA A 47 16.45 13.89 -20.53
N PHE A 48 17.31 14.66 -21.19
CA PHE A 48 16.99 15.99 -21.69
C PHE A 48 16.85 15.95 -23.21
N LEU A 49 15.81 16.58 -23.72
CA LEU A 49 15.59 16.77 -25.15
C LEU A 49 15.49 18.27 -25.44
N PHE A 50 16.30 18.76 -26.39
CA PHE A 50 16.32 20.18 -26.77
C PHE A 50 16.13 20.33 -28.28
N ALA A 51 15.05 20.98 -28.70
CA ALA A 51 14.80 21.26 -30.11
C ALA A 51 15.68 22.40 -30.61
N LEU A 52 16.47 22.15 -31.65
CA LEU A 52 17.29 23.17 -32.31
C LEU A 52 16.51 23.84 -33.45
N ARG A 53 15.82 23.04 -34.28
CA ARG A 53 15.11 23.54 -35.47
C ARG A 53 13.88 22.69 -35.80
N GLY A 54 12.90 23.34 -36.42
CA GLY A 54 11.67 22.73 -36.88
C GLY A 54 10.63 22.58 -35.78
N SER A 55 9.62 21.76 -36.06
CA SER A 55 8.60 21.37 -35.11
C SER A 55 8.26 19.88 -35.21
N ALA A 56 7.85 19.31 -34.09
CA ALA A 56 7.38 17.94 -33.98
C ALA A 56 6.24 17.83 -32.96
N ALA A 57 5.33 16.90 -33.20
CA ALA A 57 4.47 16.38 -32.15
C ALA A 57 5.33 15.44 -31.29
N VAL A 58 5.62 15.86 -30.07
CA VAL A 58 6.40 15.06 -29.11
C VAL A 58 5.46 14.62 -28.01
N ALA A 59 5.34 13.31 -27.80
CA ALA A 59 4.62 12.78 -26.65
C ALA A 59 5.60 12.19 -25.64
N LEU A 60 5.41 12.53 -24.37
CA LEU A 60 6.06 11.86 -23.26
C LEU A 60 4.99 11.29 -22.34
N ASP A 61 4.91 9.97 -22.23
CA ASP A 61 3.90 9.26 -21.46
C ASP A 61 2.44 9.64 -21.81
N ASN A 62 2.11 9.67 -23.11
CA ASN A 62 0.81 10.08 -23.67
C ASN A 62 0.45 11.56 -23.49
N ARG A 63 1.35 12.38 -22.93
CA ARG A 63 1.17 13.83 -22.94
C ARG A 63 1.82 14.43 -24.16
N GLU A 64 1.00 14.99 -25.03
CA GLU A 64 1.47 15.67 -26.23
C GLU A 64 1.96 17.09 -25.93
N TYR A 65 3.12 17.40 -26.51
CA TYR A 65 3.72 18.72 -26.56
C TYR A 65 3.81 19.13 -28.02
N ALA A 66 3.26 20.31 -28.34
CA ALA A 66 3.52 20.96 -29.62
C ALA A 66 4.95 21.50 -29.57
N PHE A 67 5.92 20.63 -29.87
CA PHE A 67 7.32 20.87 -29.59
C PHE A 67 7.97 21.64 -30.74
N ARG A 68 8.42 22.85 -30.45
CA ARG A 68 8.96 23.81 -31.42
C ARG A 68 10.42 24.10 -31.11
N LYS A 69 11.12 24.72 -32.07
CA LYS A 69 12.50 25.20 -31.88
C LYS A 69 12.69 25.88 -30.52
N PHE A 70 13.83 25.60 -29.90
CA PHE A 70 14.27 26.11 -28.60
C PHE A 70 13.40 25.73 -27.42
N GLN A 71 12.53 24.72 -27.55
CA GLN A 71 11.91 24.11 -26.39
C GLN A 71 12.79 22.99 -25.85
N MET A 72 12.67 22.77 -24.54
CA MET A 72 13.33 21.70 -23.84
C MET A 72 12.30 20.82 -23.12
N LEU A 73 12.55 19.53 -23.09
CA LEU A 73 11.81 18.54 -22.31
C LEU A 73 12.78 17.77 -21.41
N HIS A 74 12.34 17.47 -20.21
CA HIS A 74 12.99 16.50 -19.33
C HIS A 74 12.05 15.31 -19.10
N GLY A 75 12.61 14.11 -19.14
CA GLY A 75 11.92 12.86 -18.86
C GLY A 75 12.74 11.95 -17.95
N GLY A 76 12.07 11.31 -16.99
CA GLY A 76 12.70 10.31 -16.13
C GLY A 76 12.91 8.98 -16.85
N LYS A 77 13.82 8.17 -16.29
CA LYS A 77 14.00 6.77 -16.72
C LYS A 77 12.66 6.03 -16.77
N GLY A 78 12.41 5.32 -17.87
CA GLY A 78 11.23 4.48 -18.06
C GLY A 78 10.06 5.17 -18.77
N PHE A 79 10.10 6.49 -18.95
CA PHE A 79 9.08 7.18 -19.74
C PHE A 79 9.21 6.82 -21.22
N TYR A 80 8.11 6.87 -21.96
CA TYR A 80 8.12 6.63 -23.40
C TYR A 80 8.07 7.94 -24.15
N LEU A 81 9.00 8.09 -25.08
CA LEU A 81 9.16 9.22 -25.96
C LEU A 81 8.68 8.85 -27.36
N ASP A 82 7.67 9.58 -27.85
CA ASP A 82 7.24 9.57 -29.23
C ASP A 82 7.59 10.91 -29.86
N ILE A 83 8.16 10.89 -31.07
CA ILE A 83 8.50 12.10 -31.83
C ILE A 83 8.02 11.89 -33.26
N ARG A 84 7.15 12.79 -33.72
CA ARG A 84 6.70 12.85 -35.11
C ARG A 84 6.94 14.25 -35.65
N PRO A 85 7.91 14.45 -36.56
CA PRO A 85 8.14 15.73 -37.21
C PRO A 85 6.86 16.24 -37.87
N THR A 86 6.55 17.51 -37.65
CA THR A 86 5.42 18.20 -38.30
C THR A 86 5.88 19.12 -39.44
N GLU A 87 7.18 19.30 -39.57
CA GLU A 87 7.86 20.04 -40.64
C GLU A 87 8.84 19.13 -41.42
N GLU A 88 9.39 19.64 -42.52
CA GLU A 88 10.33 18.89 -43.38
C GLU A 88 11.57 18.36 -42.62
N LEU A 89 12.04 19.13 -41.64
CA LEU A 89 13.20 18.82 -40.83
C LEU A 89 12.93 19.18 -39.37
N PHE A 90 13.13 18.22 -38.48
CA PHE A 90 13.16 18.42 -37.04
C PHE A 90 14.52 17.99 -36.49
N GLU A 91 15.24 18.93 -35.86
CA GLU A 91 16.61 18.74 -35.37
C GLU A 91 16.63 18.97 -33.86
N TYR A 92 17.21 18.03 -33.12
CA TYR A 92 17.23 18.08 -31.66
C TYR A 92 18.44 17.36 -31.05
N TYR A 93 18.79 17.76 -29.84
CA TYR A 93 19.72 17.03 -28.97
C TYR A 93 18.95 16.14 -28.00
N LEU A 94 19.47 14.94 -27.75
CA LEU A 94 19.03 14.02 -26.71
C LEU A 94 20.23 13.67 -25.82
N ILE A 95 20.17 14.04 -24.55
CA ILE A 95 21.17 13.67 -23.54
C ILE A 95 20.56 12.63 -22.63
N LEU A 96 21.24 11.49 -22.45
CA LEU A 96 20.89 10.46 -21.49
C LEU A 96 21.88 10.50 -20.32
N TYR A 97 21.36 10.52 -19.09
CA TYR A 97 22.19 10.55 -17.88
C TYR A 97 21.59 9.69 -16.77
N LYS A 98 22.46 9.16 -15.91
CA LYS A 98 22.09 8.44 -14.70
C LYS A 98 22.48 9.29 -13.49
N ALA A 99 21.51 9.54 -12.64
CA ALA A 99 21.76 10.05 -11.30
C ALA A 99 21.85 8.89 -10.31
N ILE A 100 22.99 8.76 -9.65
CA ILE A 100 23.18 7.84 -8.53
C ILE A 100 22.78 8.63 -7.28
N GLN A 101 21.65 8.23 -6.70
CA GLN A 101 21.08 8.91 -5.54
C GLN A 101 22.06 8.89 -4.36
N PRO A 102 22.13 9.97 -3.58
CA PRO A 102 22.84 9.95 -2.31
C PRO A 102 22.25 8.89 -1.38
N LEU A 103 23.09 8.33 -0.50
CA LEU A 103 22.63 7.46 0.58
C LEU A 103 21.89 8.31 1.63
N LEU A 104 20.60 8.55 1.41
CA LEU A 104 19.76 9.35 2.30
C LEU A 104 19.30 8.56 3.53
N ASN A 105 19.12 9.25 4.67
CA ASN A 105 18.52 8.70 5.88
C ASN A 105 16.99 8.52 5.70
N MET A 106 16.37 7.53 6.36
CA MET A 106 14.97 7.12 6.12
C MET A 106 13.92 8.27 6.17
N PRO A 107 13.99 9.28 7.06
CA PRO A 107 13.01 10.38 7.09
C PRO A 107 13.17 11.37 5.92
N GLU A 108 14.40 11.69 5.54
CA GLU A 108 14.70 12.55 4.37
C GLU A 108 14.37 11.84 3.06
N LYS A 109 14.60 10.52 3.01
CA LYS A 109 14.24 9.67 1.87
C LYS A 109 12.74 9.79 1.56
N GLN A 110 11.86 9.80 2.55
CA GLN A 110 10.42 9.85 2.31
C GLN A 110 9.93 11.24 1.85
N ARG A 111 10.48 12.33 2.40
CA ARG A 111 10.15 13.71 2.00
C ARG A 111 10.74 14.10 0.64
N LEU A 112 11.92 13.58 0.28
CA LEU A 112 12.64 13.93 -0.96
C LEU A 112 12.28 13.00 -2.13
N VAL A 113 11.89 11.74 -1.90
CA VAL A 113 11.49 10.80 -2.98
C VAL A 113 10.27 11.31 -3.75
N GLU A 114 9.29 11.92 -3.07
CA GLU A 114 8.12 12.53 -3.72
C GLU A 114 8.48 13.76 -4.59
N LYS A 115 9.67 14.35 -4.38
CA LYS A 115 10.15 15.57 -5.04
C LYS A 115 11.47 15.37 -5.79
N ASN A 116 11.73 14.15 -6.26
CA ASN A 116 12.96 13.85 -6.98
C ASN A 116 12.92 14.43 -8.41
N PRO A 117 13.77 15.41 -8.77
CA PRO A 117 13.75 16.08 -10.06
C PRO A 117 14.10 15.14 -11.22
N PHE A 118 14.87 14.10 -10.96
CA PHE A 118 15.23 13.10 -11.96
C PHE A 118 14.03 12.25 -12.42
N ARG A 119 12.93 12.27 -11.67
CA ARG A 119 11.66 11.59 -12.02
C ARG A 119 10.59 12.55 -12.53
N MET A 120 10.89 13.85 -12.58
CA MET A 120 9.93 14.85 -13.04
C MET A 120 9.86 14.87 -14.57
N GLN A 121 8.63 14.98 -15.08
CA GLN A 121 8.36 15.38 -16.46
C GLN A 121 8.15 16.88 -16.47
N TYR A 122 8.88 17.61 -17.31
CA TYR A 122 8.56 19.02 -17.55
C TYR A 122 9.01 19.45 -18.93
N GLY A 123 8.30 20.44 -19.48
CA GLY A 123 8.66 21.11 -20.72
C GLY A 123 8.84 22.60 -20.44
N VAL A 124 9.94 23.18 -20.90
CA VAL A 124 10.28 24.58 -20.69
C VAL A 124 10.66 25.23 -22.02
N THR A 125 10.47 26.55 -22.11
CA THR A 125 11.01 27.37 -23.19
C THR A 125 12.04 28.31 -22.58
N PRO A 126 13.35 27.99 -22.66
CA PRO A 126 14.39 28.77 -21.99
C PRO A 126 14.43 30.23 -22.47
N ALA A 127 14.77 31.14 -21.56
CA ALA A 127 14.91 32.58 -21.82
C ALA A 127 15.98 32.88 -22.86
N PHE A 128 17.12 32.21 -22.72
CA PHE A 128 18.33 32.39 -23.52
C PHE A 128 18.70 31.03 -24.12
N PRO A 129 18.00 30.56 -25.17
CA PRO A 129 18.21 29.22 -25.71
C PRO A 129 19.55 29.05 -26.43
N ILE A 130 20.17 30.16 -26.87
CA ILE A 130 21.47 30.14 -27.55
C ILE A 130 22.59 29.76 -26.59
N SER A 131 22.58 30.26 -25.34
CA SER A 131 23.60 29.89 -24.35
C SER A 131 23.54 28.40 -24.04
N LEU A 132 22.34 27.83 -23.90
CA LEU A 132 22.16 26.39 -23.72
C LEU A 132 22.64 25.60 -24.93
N TYR A 133 22.34 26.05 -26.15
CA TYR A 133 22.84 25.41 -27.37
C TYR A 133 24.37 25.38 -27.43
N GLU A 134 25.06 26.46 -27.05
CA GLU A 134 26.53 26.47 -27.01
C GLU A 134 27.10 25.43 -26.06
N LYS A 135 26.48 25.26 -24.88
CA LYS A 135 26.86 24.19 -23.92
C LYS A 135 26.59 22.80 -24.50
N LEU A 136 25.43 22.60 -25.11
CA LEU A 136 25.06 21.32 -25.74
C LEU A 136 26.01 20.94 -26.88
N LYS A 137 26.40 21.92 -27.70
CA LYS A 137 27.35 21.73 -28.78
C LYS A 137 28.73 21.30 -28.26
N GLN A 138 29.24 21.98 -27.23
CA GLN A 138 30.51 21.60 -26.60
C GLN A 138 30.43 20.20 -25.98
N LEU A 139 29.31 19.87 -25.33
CA LEU A 139 29.06 18.56 -24.74
C LEU A 139 29.03 17.45 -25.81
N ASP A 140 28.37 17.68 -26.94
CA ASP A 140 28.31 16.76 -28.08
C ASP A 140 29.69 16.57 -28.73
N GLU A 141 30.44 17.66 -28.95
CA GLU A 141 31.80 17.60 -29.50
C GLU A 141 32.73 16.78 -28.59
N GLU A 142 32.70 17.02 -27.28
CA GLU A 142 33.54 16.30 -26.32
C GLU A 142 33.10 14.84 -26.11
N TRP A 143 31.81 14.54 -26.27
CA TRP A 143 31.29 13.16 -26.16
C TRP A 143 31.91 12.20 -27.18
N HIS A 144 32.30 12.71 -28.35
CA HIS A 144 32.94 11.92 -29.40
C HIS A 144 34.46 11.74 -29.20
N ASN A 145 35.06 12.39 -28.19
CA ASN A 145 36.47 12.25 -27.87
C ASN A 145 36.71 11.05 -26.95
N GLU A 146 37.73 10.24 -27.25
CA GLU A 146 38.09 9.07 -26.44
C GLU A 146 39.06 9.43 -25.29
N GLY A 147 38.87 8.79 -24.14
CA GLY A 147 39.82 8.83 -23.02
C GLY A 147 39.25 9.40 -21.71
N LYS A 148 39.97 9.16 -20.60
CA LYS A 148 39.51 9.54 -19.24
C LYS A 148 39.40 11.06 -19.02
N LEU A 149 40.19 11.85 -19.74
CA LEU A 149 40.11 13.31 -19.68
C LEU A 149 38.84 13.83 -20.34
N ALA A 150 38.47 13.27 -21.51
CA ALA A 150 37.20 13.57 -22.17
C ALA A 150 36.01 13.15 -21.29
N GLU A 151 36.05 11.97 -20.65
CA GLU A 151 34.99 11.54 -19.70
C GLU A 151 34.80 12.53 -18.55
N LEU A 152 35.90 13.05 -17.98
CA LEU A 152 35.84 14.08 -16.94
C LEU A 152 35.31 15.40 -17.49
N HIS A 153 35.73 15.81 -18.69
CA HIS A 153 35.32 17.07 -19.29
C HIS A 153 33.84 17.07 -19.71
N VAL A 154 33.34 15.97 -20.29
CA VAL A 154 31.90 15.73 -20.52
C VAL A 154 31.10 15.93 -19.23
N LYS A 155 31.59 15.40 -18.10
CA LYS A 155 30.94 15.59 -16.80
C LYS A 155 30.89 17.08 -16.42
N THR A 156 31.98 17.81 -16.58
CA THR A 156 32.03 19.26 -16.31
C THR A 156 31.09 20.05 -17.22
N LEU A 157 31.10 19.78 -18.53
CA LEU A 157 30.23 20.42 -19.53
C LEU A 157 28.75 20.13 -19.25
N PHE A 158 28.42 18.94 -18.78
CA PHE A 158 27.07 18.61 -18.35
C PHE A 158 26.63 19.45 -17.15
N TYR A 159 27.48 19.62 -16.13
CA TYR A 159 27.17 20.48 -14.99
C TYR A 159 27.06 21.96 -15.38
N ASP A 160 27.86 22.43 -16.33
CA ASP A 160 27.77 23.78 -16.89
C ASP A 160 26.44 23.99 -17.63
N PHE A 161 26.00 23.00 -18.42
CA PHE A 161 24.66 22.98 -19.02
C PHE A 161 23.54 23.01 -17.97
N ILE A 162 23.63 22.20 -16.91
CA ILE A 162 22.64 22.18 -15.83
C ILE A 162 22.60 23.51 -15.08
N TYR A 163 23.76 24.10 -14.79
CA TYR A 163 23.85 25.40 -14.15
C TYR A 163 23.13 26.47 -14.98
N GLU A 164 23.43 26.56 -16.28
CA GLU A 164 22.79 27.55 -17.16
C GLU A 164 21.27 27.30 -17.30
N LEU A 165 20.84 26.03 -17.32
CA LEU A 165 19.42 25.68 -17.34
C LEU A 165 18.72 26.15 -16.05
N LEU A 166 19.25 25.78 -14.88
CA LEU A 166 18.63 26.12 -13.60
C LEU A 166 18.62 27.63 -13.36
N ARG A 167 19.67 28.36 -13.76
CA ARG A 167 19.73 29.82 -13.72
C ARG A 167 18.57 30.45 -14.50
N GLN A 168 18.31 29.96 -15.72
CA GLN A 168 17.21 30.48 -16.54
C GLN A 168 15.83 30.09 -16.01
N LEU A 169 15.70 28.93 -15.34
CA LEU A 169 14.43 28.49 -14.75
C LEU A 169 14.07 29.29 -13.48
N ASP A 170 15.07 29.66 -12.69
CA ASP A 170 14.92 30.54 -11.52
C ASP A 170 14.39 31.93 -11.93
N GLU A 171 14.88 32.45 -13.06
CA GLU A 171 14.46 33.75 -13.59
C GLU A 171 13.03 33.77 -14.20
N GLN A 172 12.41 32.62 -14.49
CA GLN A 172 11.18 32.54 -15.31
C GLN A 172 9.92 31.97 -14.62
N GLU A 173 9.93 31.63 -13.33
CA GLU A 173 8.79 31.05 -12.59
C GLU A 173 7.99 30.02 -13.43
N VAL A 174 8.68 28.98 -13.93
CA VAL A 174 8.06 28.05 -14.89
C VAL A 174 7.04 27.13 -14.20
N PRO A 175 5.81 26.99 -14.73
CA PRO A 175 4.82 26.06 -14.18
C PRO A 175 5.24 24.59 -14.39
N VAL A 176 5.29 23.84 -13.29
CA VAL A 176 5.49 22.38 -13.28
C VAL A 176 4.22 21.71 -13.77
N ILE A 177 4.39 20.72 -14.63
CA ILE A 177 3.32 19.78 -14.90
C ILE A 177 3.76 18.38 -14.50
N LYS A 178 3.24 17.89 -13.36
CA LYS A 178 3.59 16.61 -12.75
C LYS A 178 3.49 15.44 -13.74
N ALA A 179 4.38 14.46 -13.57
CA ALA A 179 4.36 13.19 -14.28
C ALA A 179 3.03 12.46 -14.04
N ASP A 180 2.43 11.91 -15.08
CA ASP A 180 1.17 11.18 -14.98
C ASP A 180 1.42 9.72 -14.54
N LEU A 181 1.47 9.54 -13.22
CA LEU A 181 1.64 8.24 -12.58
C LEU A 181 0.57 7.22 -13.00
N VAL A 182 -0.63 7.67 -13.38
CA VAL A 182 -1.70 6.77 -13.85
C VAL A 182 -1.40 6.27 -15.25
N ALA A 183 -0.95 7.15 -16.14
CA ALA A 183 -0.53 6.75 -17.49
C ALA A 183 0.64 5.76 -17.47
N GLN A 184 1.57 5.90 -16.53
CA GLN A 184 2.66 4.94 -16.32
C GLN A 184 2.17 3.60 -15.77
N ALA A 185 1.24 3.64 -14.81
CA ALA A 185 0.63 2.44 -14.23
C ALA A 185 -0.17 1.63 -15.26
N VAL A 186 -1.00 2.29 -16.07
CA VAL A 186 -1.78 1.64 -17.14
C VAL A 186 -0.84 0.87 -18.07
N ARG A 187 0.27 1.49 -18.46
CA ARG A 187 1.20 0.90 -19.42
C ARG A 187 1.99 -0.26 -18.86
N PHE A 188 2.48 -0.15 -17.62
CA PHE A 188 3.11 -1.28 -16.94
C PHE A 188 2.17 -2.47 -16.87
N ILE A 189 0.88 -2.22 -16.59
CA ILE A 189 -0.16 -3.25 -16.62
C ILE A 189 -0.28 -3.87 -18.03
N HIS A 190 -0.29 -3.07 -19.10
CA HIS A 190 -0.35 -3.59 -20.48
C HIS A 190 0.88 -4.39 -20.90
N GLU A 191 2.07 -4.05 -20.45
CA GLU A 191 3.31 -4.77 -20.79
C GLU A 191 3.46 -6.09 -20.03
N HIS A 192 3.03 -6.11 -18.76
CA HIS A 192 3.28 -7.23 -17.85
C HIS A 192 2.01 -7.99 -17.46
N TYR A 193 0.89 -7.81 -18.18
CA TYR A 193 -0.42 -8.32 -17.75
C TYR A 193 -0.44 -9.83 -17.48
N ALA A 194 0.38 -10.63 -18.16
CA ALA A 194 0.46 -12.08 -17.98
C ALA A 194 1.28 -12.51 -16.75
N GLU A 195 2.02 -11.60 -16.12
CA GLU A 195 2.84 -11.89 -14.94
C GLU A 195 2.05 -11.71 -13.62
N SER A 196 2.55 -12.23 -12.50
CA SER A 196 2.00 -11.89 -11.18
C SER A 196 2.29 -10.41 -10.84
N ILE A 197 1.33 -9.54 -11.14
CA ILE A 197 1.34 -8.12 -10.75
C ILE A 197 0.50 -7.95 -9.48
N THR A 198 1.16 -7.58 -8.39
CA THR A 198 0.54 -7.09 -7.15
C THR A 198 0.50 -5.55 -7.16
N LEU A 199 -0.40 -4.95 -6.38
CA LEU A 199 -0.47 -3.49 -6.27
C LEU A 199 0.82 -2.90 -5.69
N GLU A 200 1.47 -3.61 -4.78
CA GLU A 200 2.74 -3.28 -4.15
C GLU A 200 3.88 -3.24 -5.18
N ARG A 201 3.98 -4.28 -6.02
CA ARG A 201 4.92 -4.31 -7.16
C ARG A 201 4.70 -3.13 -8.11
N LEU A 202 3.45 -2.82 -8.46
CA LEU A 202 3.13 -1.70 -9.34
C LEU A 202 3.52 -0.36 -8.71
N ALA A 203 3.21 -0.17 -7.42
CA ALA A 203 3.56 1.02 -6.66
C ALA A 203 5.07 1.19 -6.50
N ASN A 204 5.81 0.10 -6.23
CA ASN A 204 7.27 0.08 -6.13
C ASN A 204 7.96 0.43 -7.46
N VAL A 205 7.46 -0.10 -8.59
CA VAL A 205 8.02 0.23 -9.92
C VAL A 205 7.82 1.71 -10.27
N LEU A 206 6.72 2.30 -9.82
CA LEU A 206 6.38 3.70 -10.03
C LEU A 206 6.85 4.62 -8.90
N ASP A 207 7.59 4.06 -7.94
CA ASP A 207 8.12 4.74 -6.76
C ASP A 207 7.08 5.58 -5.98
N CYS A 208 5.87 5.05 -5.83
CA CYS A 208 4.80 5.67 -5.06
C CYS A 208 4.20 4.68 -4.06
N THR A 209 3.36 5.16 -3.15
CA THR A 209 2.66 4.27 -2.21
C THR A 209 1.43 3.63 -2.88
N PRO A 210 1.06 2.37 -2.54
CA PRO A 210 -0.15 1.71 -3.04
C PRO A 210 -1.44 2.54 -2.85
N ARG A 211 -1.55 3.23 -1.70
CA ARG A 211 -2.68 4.13 -1.37
C ARG A 211 -2.72 5.33 -2.31
N HIS A 212 -1.58 5.97 -2.56
CA HIS A 212 -1.49 7.10 -3.48
C HIS A 212 -1.86 6.67 -4.90
N LEU A 213 -1.28 5.57 -5.40
CA LEU A 213 -1.55 5.04 -6.74
C LEU A 213 -3.02 4.68 -6.94
N THR A 214 -3.63 3.97 -6.00
CA THR A 214 -5.05 3.57 -6.10
C THR A 214 -5.97 4.78 -6.15
N ARG A 215 -5.69 5.79 -5.32
CA ARG A 215 -6.48 7.01 -5.26
C ARG A 215 -6.42 7.79 -6.58
N ILE A 216 -5.21 8.02 -7.10
CA ILE A 216 -5.05 8.77 -8.36
C ILE A 216 -5.58 7.99 -9.57
N PHE A 217 -5.40 6.66 -9.58
CA PHE A 217 -5.88 5.79 -10.66
C PHE A 217 -7.41 5.71 -10.68
N LYS A 218 -8.08 5.56 -9.52
CA LYS A 218 -9.55 5.61 -9.43
C LYS A 218 -10.10 6.97 -9.84
N ASN A 219 -9.45 8.07 -9.46
CA ASN A 219 -9.92 9.40 -9.83
C ASN A 219 -9.90 9.63 -11.35
N GLN A 220 -8.93 9.06 -12.07
CA GLN A 220 -8.78 9.25 -13.52
C GLN A 220 -9.45 8.15 -14.37
N ILE A 221 -9.31 6.88 -14.00
CA ILE A 221 -9.74 5.70 -14.77
C ILE A 221 -11.04 5.08 -14.22
N GLN A 222 -11.54 5.56 -13.06
CA GLN A 222 -12.75 5.07 -12.38
C GLN A 222 -12.70 3.61 -11.88
N HIS A 223 -11.59 2.91 -12.10
CA HIS A 223 -11.32 1.55 -11.61
C HIS A 223 -10.04 1.52 -10.77
N SER A 224 -9.86 0.48 -9.93
CA SER A 224 -8.56 0.28 -9.28
C SER A 224 -7.53 -0.28 -10.29
N PRO A 225 -6.22 -0.14 -10.04
CA PRO A 225 -5.20 -0.73 -10.92
C PRO A 225 -5.35 -2.25 -11.11
N ILE A 226 -5.75 -2.96 -10.04
CA ILE A 226 -5.95 -4.43 -10.10
C ILE A 226 -7.24 -4.78 -10.85
N ASP A 227 -8.32 -4.02 -10.66
CA ASP A 227 -9.56 -4.23 -11.44
C ASP A 227 -9.31 -4.00 -12.94
N TYR A 228 -8.52 -2.97 -13.27
CA TYR A 228 -8.11 -2.67 -14.64
C TYR A 228 -7.29 -3.81 -15.25
N LEU A 229 -6.34 -4.37 -14.49
CA LEU A 229 -5.58 -5.56 -14.90
C LEU A 229 -6.49 -6.77 -15.13
N ILE A 230 -7.45 -7.03 -14.24
CA ILE A 230 -8.40 -8.14 -14.41
C ILE A 230 -9.21 -7.97 -15.69
N GLN A 231 -9.74 -6.77 -15.95
CA GLN A 231 -10.47 -6.48 -17.19
C GLN A 231 -9.61 -6.72 -18.41
N LEU A 232 -8.37 -6.21 -18.42
CA LEU A 232 -7.42 -6.41 -19.52
C LEU A 232 -7.13 -7.90 -19.78
N ARG A 233 -6.91 -8.69 -18.72
CA ARG A 233 -6.69 -10.14 -18.83
C ARG A 233 -7.90 -10.86 -19.43
N ILE A 234 -9.11 -10.45 -19.06
CA ILE A 234 -10.33 -11.02 -19.63
C ILE A 234 -10.50 -10.62 -21.10
N GLU A 235 -10.17 -9.38 -21.47
CA GLU A 235 -10.13 -8.92 -22.87
C GLU A 235 -9.19 -9.81 -23.70
N LYS A 236 -7.95 -10.00 -23.24
CA LYS A 236 -6.95 -10.86 -23.89
C LYS A 236 -7.36 -12.32 -23.92
N ALA A 237 -8.01 -12.82 -22.88
CA ALA A 237 -8.55 -14.17 -22.87
C ALA A 237 -9.65 -14.37 -23.94
N LYS A 238 -10.55 -13.39 -24.13
CA LYS A 238 -11.54 -13.43 -25.20
C LYS A 238 -10.87 -13.49 -26.58
N GLU A 239 -9.88 -12.62 -26.81
CA GLU A 239 -9.10 -12.60 -28.06
C GLU A 239 -8.48 -13.99 -28.34
N LEU A 240 -7.80 -14.59 -27.36
CA LEU A 240 -7.16 -15.91 -27.50
C LEU A 240 -8.16 -17.05 -27.69
N LEU A 241 -9.30 -17.02 -26.99
CA LEU A 241 -10.37 -18.01 -27.17
C LEU A 241 -10.97 -17.99 -28.58
N MET A 242 -10.97 -16.82 -29.25
CA MET A 242 -11.50 -16.65 -30.61
C MET A 242 -10.46 -16.88 -31.70
N SER A 243 -9.18 -16.60 -31.44
CA SER A 243 -8.12 -16.61 -32.44
C SER A 243 -7.26 -17.87 -32.44
N THR A 244 -7.36 -18.72 -31.40
CA THR A 244 -6.50 -19.89 -31.24
C THR A 244 -7.27 -21.17 -30.91
N GLU A 245 -6.68 -22.32 -31.21
CA GLU A 245 -7.18 -23.63 -30.77
C GLU A 245 -6.70 -24.03 -29.37
N GLY A 246 -5.99 -23.14 -28.65
CA GLY A 246 -5.41 -23.41 -27.34
C GLY A 246 -6.40 -24.00 -26.34
N THR A 247 -5.89 -24.88 -25.49
CA THR A 247 -6.61 -25.44 -24.36
C THR A 247 -6.93 -24.37 -23.33
N LEU A 248 -7.94 -24.61 -22.51
CA LEU A 248 -8.32 -23.66 -21.46
C LEU A 248 -7.18 -23.40 -20.47
N GLN A 249 -6.33 -24.40 -20.24
CA GLN A 249 -5.17 -24.30 -19.36
C GLN A 249 -4.07 -23.41 -19.95
N GLU A 250 -3.77 -23.57 -21.24
CA GLU A 250 -2.79 -22.72 -21.94
C GLU A 250 -3.25 -21.27 -22.01
N ILE A 251 -4.53 -21.04 -22.27
CA ILE A 251 -5.10 -19.68 -22.33
C ILE A 251 -5.08 -19.04 -20.94
N ALA A 252 -5.47 -19.77 -19.89
CA ALA A 252 -5.42 -19.28 -18.52
C ALA A 252 -3.99 -18.88 -18.12
N ALA A 253 -3.01 -19.76 -18.39
CA ALA A 253 -1.61 -19.49 -18.13
C ALA A 253 -1.09 -18.29 -18.94
N GLY A 254 -1.45 -18.19 -20.23
CA GLY A 254 -1.03 -17.12 -21.14
C GLY A 254 -1.53 -15.73 -20.77
N VAL A 255 -2.64 -15.62 -20.01
CA VAL A 255 -3.15 -14.34 -19.49
C VAL A 255 -2.84 -14.12 -18.01
N GLY A 256 -2.02 -15.00 -17.39
CA GLY A 256 -1.53 -14.82 -16.03
C GLY A 256 -2.39 -15.41 -14.91
N TYR A 257 -3.18 -16.45 -15.21
CA TYR A 257 -3.89 -17.25 -14.21
C TYR A 257 -3.32 -18.68 -14.14
N PRO A 258 -2.64 -19.07 -13.05
CA PRO A 258 -2.10 -20.42 -12.90
C PRO A 258 -3.19 -21.48 -12.67
N ASP A 259 -4.32 -21.09 -12.06
CA ASP A 259 -5.46 -21.97 -11.81
C ASP A 259 -6.59 -21.73 -12.83
N VAL A 260 -6.89 -22.78 -13.60
CA VAL A 260 -7.95 -22.82 -14.62
C VAL A 260 -9.35 -22.67 -14.03
N TYR A 261 -9.59 -23.21 -12.84
CA TYR A 261 -10.88 -23.10 -12.15
C TYR A 261 -11.11 -21.67 -11.66
N PHE A 262 -10.08 -21.03 -11.11
CA PHE A 262 -10.12 -19.62 -10.74
C PHE A 262 -10.35 -18.72 -11.96
N PHE A 263 -9.59 -18.94 -13.04
CA PHE A 263 -9.79 -18.22 -14.31
C PHE A 263 -11.24 -18.34 -14.81
N SER A 264 -11.79 -19.56 -14.83
CA SER A 264 -13.15 -19.80 -15.32
C SER A 264 -14.21 -19.06 -14.49
N ARG A 265 -14.03 -18.97 -13.17
CA ARG A 265 -14.92 -18.19 -12.29
C ARG A 265 -14.83 -16.70 -12.56
N ILE A 266 -13.63 -16.13 -12.67
CA ILE A 266 -13.45 -14.71 -12.96
C ILE A 266 -13.97 -14.36 -14.36
N PHE A 267 -13.68 -15.18 -15.37
CA PHE A 267 -14.18 -14.98 -16.72
C PHE A 267 -15.71 -14.97 -16.76
N LYS A 268 -16.37 -15.93 -16.10
CA LYS A 268 -17.84 -15.96 -16.01
C LYS A 268 -18.39 -14.76 -15.25
N LYS A 269 -17.72 -14.31 -14.18
CA LYS A 269 -18.10 -13.10 -13.43
C LYS A 269 -18.09 -11.84 -14.31
N HIS A 270 -17.10 -11.70 -15.20
CA HIS A 270 -16.94 -10.52 -16.05
C HIS A 270 -17.68 -10.59 -17.39
N THR A 271 -17.97 -11.79 -17.91
CA THR A 271 -18.59 -11.97 -19.24
C THR A 271 -20.02 -12.52 -19.19
N GLY A 272 -20.46 -13.04 -18.04
CA GLY A 272 -21.75 -13.69 -17.85
C GLY A 272 -21.79 -15.17 -18.24
N ILE A 273 -20.86 -15.64 -19.08
CA ILE A 273 -20.81 -17.02 -19.59
C ILE A 273 -19.44 -17.67 -19.36
N SER A 274 -19.37 -19.01 -19.42
CA SER A 274 -18.09 -19.71 -19.22
C SER A 274 -17.16 -19.53 -20.43
N PRO A 275 -15.83 -19.60 -20.26
CA PRO A 275 -14.87 -19.52 -21.38
C PRO A 275 -15.15 -20.51 -22.53
N ILE A 276 -15.57 -21.74 -22.19
CA ILE A 276 -15.90 -22.78 -23.17
C ILE A 276 -17.15 -22.40 -23.97
N HIS A 277 -18.17 -21.87 -23.29
CA HIS A 277 -19.38 -21.40 -23.95
C HIS A 277 -19.06 -20.21 -24.86
N TYR A 278 -18.23 -19.28 -24.39
CA TYR A 278 -17.76 -18.13 -25.16
C TYR A 278 -17.03 -18.56 -26.45
N LYS A 279 -16.11 -19.54 -26.35
CA LYS A 279 -15.39 -20.12 -27.51
C LYS A 279 -16.35 -20.79 -28.50
N THR A 280 -17.35 -21.51 -27.99
CA THR A 280 -18.34 -22.21 -28.82
C THR A 280 -19.23 -21.22 -29.58
N GLU A 281 -19.78 -20.21 -28.90
CA GLU A 281 -20.61 -19.17 -29.53
C GLU A 281 -19.85 -18.39 -30.61
N ALA A 282 -18.60 -17.98 -30.32
CA ALA A 282 -17.77 -17.24 -31.28
C ALA A 282 -17.45 -18.06 -32.54
N SER A 283 -17.21 -19.37 -32.37
CA SER A 283 -16.97 -20.30 -33.49
C SER A 283 -18.22 -20.47 -34.38
N THR A 284 -19.42 -20.47 -33.80
CA THR A 284 -20.69 -20.57 -34.54
C THR A 284 -20.99 -19.31 -35.35
N VAL A 285 -20.55 -18.13 -34.87
CA VAL A 285 -20.69 -16.85 -35.59
C VAL A 285 -19.73 -16.75 -36.77
N GLN A 286 -18.49 -17.24 -36.65
CA GLN A 286 -17.52 -17.27 -37.75
C GLN A 286 -17.84 -18.34 -38.82
N LYS A 287 -18.50 -19.44 -38.45
CA LYS A 287 -18.95 -20.50 -39.39
C LYS A 287 -20.30 -20.22 -40.08
N ARG A 288 -20.69 -18.95 -40.26
CA ARG A 288 -21.72 -18.65 -41.28
C ARG A 288 -21.07 -18.83 -42.65
N PRO A 289 -21.48 -19.83 -43.46
CA PRO A 289 -20.88 -20.02 -44.77
C PRO A 289 -21.03 -18.73 -45.58
N HIS A 290 -19.92 -18.26 -46.15
CA HIS A 290 -19.95 -17.29 -47.23
C HIS A 290 -20.85 -17.88 -48.33
N ASN A 291 -22.08 -17.42 -48.41
CA ASN A 291 -23.04 -17.89 -49.41
C ASN A 291 -22.60 -17.28 -50.75
N PRO A 292 -22.14 -18.06 -51.73
CA PRO A 292 -21.60 -17.52 -52.99
C PRO A 292 -22.71 -17.01 -53.93
N LEU A 293 -23.97 -17.00 -53.48
CA LEU A 293 -25.08 -16.40 -54.21
C LEU A 293 -25.14 -14.89 -53.90
N LEU A 294 -24.29 -14.13 -54.58
CA LEU A 294 -24.55 -12.73 -54.89
C LEU A 294 -25.96 -12.64 -55.50
N MET A 295 -26.93 -12.23 -54.69
CA MET A 295 -28.26 -11.90 -55.17
C MET A 295 -28.15 -10.71 -56.13
N SER A 296 -28.72 -10.91 -57.32
CA SER A 296 -29.03 -9.88 -58.32
C SER A 296 -29.62 -8.62 -57.68
N ARG A 297 -29.17 -7.44 -58.14
CA ARG A 297 -29.61 -6.11 -57.67
C ARG A 297 -30.97 -5.64 -58.20
N TYR A 298 -31.82 -6.53 -58.72
CA TYR A 298 -33.16 -6.17 -59.20
C TYR A 298 -34.26 -7.00 -58.50
N PRO A 299 -35.13 -6.37 -57.69
CA PRO A 299 -36.21 -7.07 -57.01
C PRO A 299 -37.43 -7.16 -57.93
N ILE A 300 -37.89 -8.37 -58.26
CA ILE A 300 -39.18 -8.56 -58.98
C ILE A 300 -40.31 -8.98 -58.03
N VAL A 301 -40.05 -9.25 -56.74
CA VAL A 301 -41.12 -9.67 -55.81
C VAL A 301 -40.97 -9.05 -54.42
N SER A 302 -42.09 -8.61 -53.85
CA SER A 302 -42.19 -7.92 -52.56
C SER A 302 -41.79 -8.81 -51.37
N ARG A 303 -41.11 -8.20 -50.40
CA ARG A 303 -40.75 -8.83 -49.12
C ARG A 303 -42.00 -9.16 -48.33
N ARG A 304 -42.35 -10.45 -48.25
CA ARG A 304 -43.26 -10.94 -47.22
C ARG A 304 -42.45 -11.25 -45.96
N ARG A 305 -42.61 -10.43 -44.92
CA ARG A 305 -42.17 -10.77 -43.55
C ARG A 305 -42.89 -12.06 -43.14
N SER A 306 -42.15 -13.12 -42.85
CA SER A 306 -42.66 -14.20 -42.02
C SER A 306 -41.66 -14.40 -40.88
N GLY A 307 -42.10 -14.04 -39.67
CA GLY A 307 -41.36 -14.28 -38.45
C GLY A 307 -41.54 -15.72 -38.04
N HIS A 308 -40.45 -16.40 -37.69
CA HIS A 308 -40.47 -17.59 -36.84
C HIS A 308 -39.29 -17.46 -35.87
N THR A 309 -39.62 -17.36 -34.59
CA THR A 309 -38.79 -17.78 -33.47
C THR A 309 -38.49 -19.27 -33.62
N VAL A 310 -37.22 -19.66 -33.55
CA VAL A 310 -36.83 -21.04 -33.26
C VAL A 310 -36.00 -21.02 -31.99
N ILE A 311 -36.73 -21.08 -30.88
CA ILE A 311 -36.30 -21.79 -29.67
C ILE A 311 -36.51 -23.27 -30.00
N GLY A 312 -35.51 -24.12 -29.74
CA GLY A 312 -35.64 -25.55 -30.01
C GLY A 312 -34.40 -26.35 -29.64
N ASP A 313 -34.35 -26.75 -28.38
CA ASP A 313 -33.36 -27.59 -27.70
C ASP A 313 -33.07 -28.97 -28.33
N ASN A 314 -32.02 -29.59 -27.77
CA ASN A 314 -31.75 -31.04 -27.64
C ASN A 314 -30.63 -31.62 -28.51
N HIS A 315 -29.43 -31.64 -27.91
CA HIS A 315 -28.37 -32.60 -28.19
C HIS A 315 -28.75 -33.96 -27.60
N TYR A 316 -29.12 -34.95 -28.42
CA TYR A 316 -28.74 -36.36 -28.22
C TYR A 316 -28.88 -37.13 -29.54
N GLN A 317 -27.90 -37.99 -29.78
CA GLN A 317 -27.78 -39.07 -30.78
C GLN A 317 -27.07 -38.76 -32.11
N ASN A 318 -25.84 -39.28 -32.20
CA ASN A 318 -25.20 -39.64 -33.44
C ASN A 318 -25.41 -41.16 -33.68
N ARG A 319 -26.19 -41.44 -34.73
CA ARG A 319 -26.19 -42.57 -35.69
C ARG A 319 -25.93 -44.01 -35.23
N GLY A 320 -26.89 -44.88 -35.58
CA GLY A 320 -26.68 -46.31 -35.81
C GLY A 320 -27.98 -47.03 -36.23
N GLU A 321 -28.34 -46.90 -37.51
CA GLU A 321 -29.14 -47.81 -38.36
C GLU A 321 -30.54 -48.31 -37.94
N GLY A 322 -31.44 -48.42 -38.94
CA GLY A 322 -32.59 -49.35 -38.89
C GLY A 322 -33.95 -48.73 -39.17
N VAL A 323 -34.36 -48.81 -40.44
CA VAL A 323 -35.66 -48.39 -40.97
C VAL A 323 -36.78 -49.32 -40.53
N LEU A 324 -37.84 -48.83 -39.87
CA LEU A 324 -39.20 -49.39 -39.99
C LEU A 324 -40.29 -48.32 -39.80
N ARG A 325 -41.34 -48.44 -40.64
CA ARG A 325 -42.48 -47.53 -40.87
C ARG A 325 -43.58 -47.65 -39.81
N MET A 326 -44.29 -46.52 -39.59
CA MET A 326 -45.74 -46.31 -39.30
C MET A 326 -46.43 -47.25 -38.27
N ASN A 327 -47.20 -46.77 -37.29
CA ASN A 327 -48.46 -46.04 -37.48
C ASN A 327 -48.98 -45.42 -36.15
N ARG A 328 -49.94 -44.51 -36.31
CA ARG A 328 -50.57 -43.55 -35.38
C ARG A 328 -51.44 -44.13 -34.26
N GLY A 329 -51.61 -43.31 -33.21
CA GLY A 329 -52.72 -43.31 -32.24
C GLY A 329 -52.26 -43.66 -30.82
N SER A 330 -52.73 -43.09 -29.71
CA SER A 330 -53.64 -41.99 -29.40
C SER A 330 -53.49 -41.66 -27.90
N LYS A 331 -53.49 -40.37 -27.57
CA LYS A 331 -53.81 -39.71 -26.27
C LYS A 331 -54.12 -40.62 -25.05
N GLN A 332 -53.16 -40.83 -24.14
CA GLN A 332 -53.43 -41.33 -22.78
C GLN A 332 -52.56 -40.74 -21.63
N SER A 333 -51.76 -39.69 -21.83
CA SER A 333 -50.85 -39.21 -20.77
C SER A 333 -51.35 -38.04 -19.89
N ILE A 334 -52.57 -37.54 -20.10
CA ILE A 334 -53.13 -36.45 -19.26
C ILE A 334 -53.78 -36.99 -17.98
N ALA A 335 -54.24 -38.25 -17.96
CA ALA A 335 -54.92 -38.85 -16.80
C ALA A 335 -53.96 -39.22 -15.66
N ILE A 336 -52.69 -39.53 -15.96
CA ILE A 336 -51.69 -39.97 -14.97
C ILE A 336 -51.09 -38.78 -14.20
N MET A 337 -51.06 -37.60 -14.82
CA MET A 337 -50.46 -36.39 -14.23
C MET A 337 -51.39 -35.66 -13.26
N MET A 338 -52.71 -35.80 -13.40
CA MET A 338 -53.67 -35.29 -12.40
C MET A 338 -53.76 -36.16 -11.15
N LEU A 339 -53.45 -37.46 -11.23
CA LEU A 339 -53.54 -38.37 -10.09
C LEU A 339 -52.35 -38.22 -9.11
N LEU A 340 -51.20 -37.72 -9.60
CA LEU A 340 -50.02 -37.48 -8.77
C LEU A 340 -50.06 -36.13 -8.02
N ALA A 341 -50.87 -35.18 -8.49
CA ALA A 341 -51.02 -33.85 -7.89
C ALA A 341 -52.02 -33.84 -6.71
N MET A 342 -52.93 -34.81 -6.64
CA MET A 342 -53.95 -34.90 -5.56
C MET A 342 -53.47 -35.63 -4.30
N THR A 343 -52.34 -36.36 -4.35
CA THR A 343 -51.80 -37.08 -3.18
C THR A 343 -50.84 -36.25 -2.32
N LEU A 344 -50.35 -35.11 -2.83
CA LEU A 344 -49.41 -34.23 -2.11
C LEU A 344 -50.08 -33.17 -1.23
N LEU A 345 -51.42 -33.04 -1.27
CA LEU A 345 -52.17 -32.01 -0.53
C LEU A 345 -52.84 -32.49 0.78
N VAL A 346 -52.57 -33.71 1.27
CA VAL A 346 -53.22 -34.24 2.49
C VAL A 346 -52.26 -34.44 3.69
N SER A 347 -50.96 -34.13 3.59
CA SER A 347 -50.02 -34.35 4.72
C SER A 347 -49.57 -33.07 5.46
N ALA A 348 -50.46 -32.10 5.66
CA ALA A 348 -50.18 -30.96 6.53
C ALA A 348 -51.47 -30.46 7.20
N CYS A 349 -51.91 -31.18 8.24
CA CYS A 349 -52.68 -30.69 9.39
C CYS A 349 -53.16 -31.88 10.24
N ALA A 350 -52.38 -32.30 11.23
CA ALA A 350 -52.91 -33.01 12.40
C ALA A 350 -51.85 -33.02 13.53
N SER A 351 -51.99 -32.11 14.49
CA SER A 351 -51.34 -32.24 15.80
C SER A 351 -52.26 -31.69 16.89
N SER A 352 -52.90 -32.58 17.63
CA SER A 352 -53.46 -32.29 18.96
C SER A 352 -53.26 -33.50 19.89
N THR A 353 -52.38 -33.28 20.87
CA THR A 353 -52.40 -33.75 22.27
C THR A 353 -53.21 -35.00 22.67
N LYS A 354 -52.52 -36.03 23.18
CA LYS A 354 -52.65 -36.56 24.56
C LYS A 354 -51.72 -37.77 24.83
N SER A 355 -51.10 -37.78 26.01
CA SER A 355 -50.53 -38.94 26.73
C SER A 355 -51.66 -39.85 27.27
N PRO A 356 -51.44 -41.17 27.61
CA PRO A 356 -50.54 -41.58 28.70
C PRO A 356 -49.83 -42.97 28.60
N ALA A 357 -48.78 -43.10 29.44
CA ALA A 357 -48.24 -44.25 30.19
C ALA A 357 -48.25 -45.70 29.63
N ALA A 358 -47.06 -46.33 29.52
CA ALA A 358 -46.53 -47.32 30.50
C ALA A 358 -45.46 -48.28 29.89
N THR A 359 -44.34 -48.41 30.62
CA THR A 359 -43.44 -49.58 30.81
C THR A 359 -42.73 -50.28 29.64
N GLY A 360 -41.40 -50.42 29.74
CA GLY A 360 -40.66 -51.53 29.13
C GLY A 360 -39.19 -51.26 28.76
N ASN A 361 -38.27 -51.53 29.71
CA ASN A 361 -36.87 -51.97 29.61
C ASN A 361 -35.89 -51.50 28.49
N ALA A 362 -34.75 -51.00 28.98
CA ALA A 362 -33.43 -50.82 28.37
C ALA A 362 -32.80 -52.13 27.79
N PRO A 363 -31.60 -52.15 27.12
CA PRO A 363 -30.55 -51.12 27.17
C PRO A 363 -29.66 -50.85 25.92
N ALA A 364 -28.95 -49.71 26.05
CA ALA A 364 -27.55 -49.40 25.66
C ALA A 364 -27.10 -49.42 24.19
N ALA A 365 -26.85 -48.20 23.67
CA ALA A 365 -25.54 -47.86 23.10
C ALA A 365 -25.23 -46.39 23.41
N SER A 366 -24.07 -46.19 24.03
CA SER A 366 -23.49 -44.97 24.58
C SER A 366 -23.14 -43.92 23.52
N SER A 367 -23.58 -42.69 23.76
CA SER A 367 -22.92 -41.48 23.23
C SER A 367 -22.82 -40.45 24.35
N SER A 368 -21.70 -40.50 25.06
CA SER A 368 -21.18 -39.41 25.87
C SER A 368 -20.67 -38.30 24.95
N THR A 369 -21.35 -37.16 24.91
CA THR A 369 -20.79 -35.81 25.14
C THR A 369 -21.88 -34.76 24.97
N ALA A 370 -22.46 -34.33 26.10
CA ALA A 370 -22.69 -32.91 26.36
C ALA A 370 -21.30 -32.30 26.72
N ASP A 371 -20.97 -31.02 26.62
CA ASP A 371 -21.75 -29.78 26.54
C ASP A 371 -20.78 -28.61 26.24
N GLN A 372 -21.36 -27.41 26.06
CA GLN A 372 -20.80 -26.05 26.16
C GLN A 372 -20.52 -25.26 24.88
N THR A 373 -21.62 -24.78 24.31
CA THR A 373 -21.69 -23.50 23.59
C THR A 373 -21.24 -22.36 24.52
N ALA A 374 -20.03 -21.82 24.30
CA ALA A 374 -19.63 -20.57 24.94
C ALA A 374 -20.57 -19.45 24.50
N SER A 375 -21.20 -18.75 25.46
CA SER A 375 -22.06 -17.61 25.19
C SER A 375 -21.26 -16.52 24.44
N GLU A 376 -21.70 -16.10 23.25
CA GLU A 376 -21.10 -15.02 22.48
C GLU A 376 -21.62 -13.66 22.98
N ARG A 377 -20.78 -12.61 22.94
CA ARG A 377 -21.15 -11.20 23.22
C ARG A 377 -21.04 -10.39 21.93
N VAL A 378 -21.98 -9.48 21.69
CA VAL A 378 -21.94 -8.60 20.52
C VAL A 378 -21.38 -7.25 20.96
N LEU A 379 -20.25 -6.84 20.38
CA LEU A 379 -19.61 -5.55 20.61
C LEU A 379 -19.49 -4.78 19.30
N LYS A 380 -19.40 -3.45 19.39
CA LYS A 380 -19.17 -2.59 18.23
C LYS A 380 -17.70 -2.21 18.18
N ASP A 381 -17.03 -2.48 17.06
CA ASP A 381 -15.62 -2.16 16.88
C ASP A 381 -15.40 -0.69 16.45
N GLY A 382 -14.12 -0.28 16.36
CA GLY A 382 -13.70 1.05 15.88
C GLY A 382 -14.13 1.40 14.44
N LEU A 383 -14.47 0.41 13.60
CA LEU A 383 -15.06 0.63 12.27
C LEU A 383 -16.59 0.70 12.30
N GLY A 384 -17.19 0.43 13.45
CA GLY A 384 -18.62 0.40 13.68
C GLY A 384 -19.31 -0.91 13.32
N HIS A 385 -18.55 -1.99 13.09
CA HIS A 385 -19.09 -3.33 12.86
C HIS A 385 -19.55 -3.97 14.16
N GLU A 386 -20.63 -4.76 14.08
CA GLU A 386 -21.03 -5.66 15.17
C GLU A 386 -20.22 -6.96 15.09
N VAL A 387 -19.40 -7.19 16.12
CA VAL A 387 -18.51 -8.34 16.23
C VAL A 387 -19.02 -9.26 17.33
N LYS A 388 -19.19 -10.54 16.99
CA LYS A 388 -19.53 -11.60 17.96
C LYS A 388 -18.26 -12.11 18.61
N VAL A 389 -17.94 -11.57 19.76
CA VAL A 389 -16.74 -11.89 20.54
C VAL A 389 -17.05 -13.02 21.53
N PRO A 390 -16.19 -14.05 21.66
CA PRO A 390 -16.38 -15.08 22.70
C PRO A 390 -16.45 -14.47 24.11
N ALA A 391 -17.31 -14.99 25.00
CA ALA A 391 -17.33 -14.53 26.39
C ALA A 391 -16.02 -14.80 27.15
N LYS A 392 -15.27 -15.82 26.72
CA LYS A 392 -13.98 -16.19 27.28
C LYS A 392 -13.03 -16.61 26.15
N PRO A 393 -12.35 -15.67 25.50
CA PRO A 393 -11.38 -16.00 24.47
C PRO A 393 -10.14 -16.65 25.11
N GLU A 394 -9.67 -17.75 24.55
CA GLU A 394 -8.54 -18.55 25.04
C GLU A 394 -7.33 -18.50 24.08
N ARG A 395 -7.54 -18.14 22.81
CA ARG A 395 -6.50 -18.10 21.77
C ARG A 395 -6.49 -16.73 21.10
N VAL A 396 -6.00 -15.74 21.83
CA VAL A 396 -6.00 -14.34 21.40
C VAL A 396 -4.75 -14.00 20.60
N ILE A 397 -4.93 -13.36 19.44
CA ILE A 397 -3.87 -12.60 18.74
C ILE A 397 -4.22 -11.11 18.87
N ALA A 398 -3.35 -10.35 19.53
CA ALA A 398 -3.48 -8.90 19.63
C ALA A 398 -2.11 -8.25 19.37
N SER A 399 -1.74 -8.21 18.10
CA SER A 399 -0.43 -7.73 17.65
C SER A 399 -0.22 -6.27 18.07
N TYR A 400 0.91 -5.98 18.71
CA TYR A 400 1.30 -4.68 19.30
C TYR A 400 0.51 -4.25 20.55
N LEU A 401 -0.55 -4.99 20.93
CA LEU A 401 -1.37 -4.75 22.13
C LEU A 401 -0.98 -5.66 23.31
N GLU A 402 0.19 -6.30 23.25
CA GLU A 402 0.61 -7.31 24.23
C GLU A 402 0.79 -6.74 25.64
N ASP A 403 1.17 -5.46 25.81
CA ASP A 403 1.24 -4.80 27.12
C ASP A 403 -0.12 -4.87 27.83
N HIS A 404 -1.20 -4.51 27.13
CA HIS A 404 -2.55 -4.56 27.67
C HIS A 404 -3.01 -5.99 27.97
N LEU A 405 -2.67 -6.95 27.10
CA LEU A 405 -2.99 -8.35 27.36
C LEU A 405 -2.31 -8.84 28.64
N VAL A 406 -1.01 -8.62 28.77
CA VAL A 406 -0.22 -9.04 29.93
C VAL A 406 -0.70 -8.33 31.20
N ALA A 407 -1.01 -7.03 31.13
CA ALA A 407 -1.55 -6.28 32.26
C ALA A 407 -2.90 -6.84 32.75
N LEU A 408 -3.70 -7.40 31.85
CA LEU A 408 -4.98 -8.05 32.16
C LEU A 408 -4.86 -9.55 32.49
N GLY A 409 -3.63 -10.08 32.56
CA GLY A 409 -3.34 -11.48 32.83
C GLY A 409 -3.73 -12.43 31.68
N VAL A 410 -3.69 -11.95 30.44
CA VAL A 410 -3.94 -12.73 29.23
C VAL A 410 -2.63 -12.92 28.46
N ILE A 411 -2.34 -14.18 28.10
CA ILE A 411 -1.15 -14.53 27.32
C ILE A 411 -1.58 -14.74 25.86
N PRO A 412 -1.07 -13.95 24.89
CA PRO A 412 -1.38 -14.16 23.48
C PRO A 412 -0.75 -15.44 22.94
N VAL A 413 -1.33 -15.99 21.86
CA VAL A 413 -0.76 -17.18 21.19
C VAL A 413 0.45 -16.86 20.32
N ALA A 414 0.64 -15.59 19.97
CA ALA A 414 1.80 -15.08 19.25
C ALA A 414 2.09 -13.62 19.64
N GLN A 415 3.36 -13.22 19.61
CA GLN A 415 3.81 -11.87 19.95
C GLN A 415 4.40 -11.14 18.75
N TRP A 416 4.11 -9.84 18.62
CA TRP A 416 4.54 -8.99 17.52
C TRP A 416 6.07 -8.89 17.39
N SER A 417 6.54 -8.86 16.14
CA SER A 417 7.96 -8.77 15.79
C SER A 417 8.20 -7.97 14.50
N VAL A 418 9.11 -6.98 14.54
CA VAL A 418 9.44 -6.11 13.38
C VAL A 418 10.41 -6.77 12.39
N SER A 419 11.31 -7.61 12.89
CA SER A 419 12.25 -8.42 12.12
C SER A 419 12.44 -9.75 12.85
N GLU A 420 12.95 -10.80 12.19
CA GLU A 420 13.19 -12.11 12.82
C GLU A 420 13.86 -11.94 14.20
N GLY A 421 13.11 -12.24 15.28
CA GLY A 421 13.58 -12.23 16.66
C GLY A 421 13.52 -10.91 17.44
N LYS A 422 13.07 -9.79 16.86
CA LYS A 422 12.93 -8.51 17.59
C LYS A 422 11.53 -8.32 18.16
N VAL A 423 11.36 -8.73 19.41
CA VAL A 423 10.11 -8.65 20.20
C VAL A 423 10.16 -7.51 21.23
N GLN A 424 9.05 -7.29 21.93
CA GLN A 424 8.95 -6.38 23.06
C GLN A 424 9.68 -6.96 24.29
N ASN A 425 10.98 -6.67 24.41
CA ASN A 425 11.85 -7.27 25.43
C ASN A 425 11.38 -7.04 26.88
N TYR A 426 10.79 -5.88 27.16
CA TYR A 426 10.27 -5.53 28.48
C TYR A 426 9.09 -6.42 28.96
N LEU A 427 8.45 -7.17 28.07
CA LEU A 427 7.37 -8.12 28.38
C LEU A 427 7.84 -9.58 28.50
N GLN A 428 9.12 -9.88 28.28
CA GLN A 428 9.59 -11.27 28.17
C GLN A 428 9.53 -12.05 29.48
N LYS A 429 9.34 -11.38 30.63
CA LYS A 429 9.02 -12.07 31.89
C LYS A 429 7.79 -12.99 31.73
N GLU A 430 6.79 -12.56 30.97
CA GLU A 430 5.56 -13.31 30.72
C GLU A 430 5.53 -13.95 29.33
N LEU A 431 6.21 -13.35 28.34
CA LEU A 431 6.11 -13.76 26.93
C LEU A 431 7.29 -14.56 26.37
N ALA A 432 8.31 -14.91 27.17
CA ALA A 432 9.54 -15.56 26.68
C ALA A 432 9.32 -16.83 25.83
N ASN A 433 8.25 -17.58 26.10
CA ASN A 433 7.96 -18.85 25.40
C ASN A 433 6.91 -18.70 24.29
N ILE A 434 6.46 -17.47 24.02
CA ILE A 434 5.43 -17.21 23.03
C ILE A 434 6.09 -16.99 21.66
N PRO A 435 5.65 -17.69 20.60
CA PRO A 435 6.25 -17.57 19.29
C PRO A 435 6.00 -16.17 18.69
N ALA A 436 6.94 -15.71 17.87
CA ALA A 436 6.83 -14.43 17.20
C ALA A 436 5.88 -14.50 15.98
N ILE A 437 5.16 -13.41 15.72
CA ILE A 437 4.42 -13.18 14.48
C ILE A 437 4.92 -11.90 13.79
N PRO A 438 5.13 -11.92 12.46
CA PRO A 438 5.57 -10.74 11.72
C PRO A 438 4.57 -9.58 11.84
N SER A 439 5.08 -8.35 11.91
CA SER A 439 4.28 -7.11 11.97
C SER A 439 3.30 -6.93 10.80
N GLU A 440 3.57 -7.55 9.65
CA GLU A 440 2.69 -7.53 8.48
C GLU A 440 1.43 -8.39 8.63
N LEU A 441 1.40 -9.28 9.64
CA LEU A 441 0.33 -10.22 9.96
C LEU A 441 -0.18 -11.03 8.74
N PRO A 442 0.66 -11.82 8.05
CA PRO A 442 0.21 -12.62 6.91
C PRO A 442 -0.93 -13.59 7.31
N TYR A 443 -2.01 -13.64 6.53
CA TYR A 443 -3.21 -14.42 6.86
C TYR A 443 -2.93 -15.91 7.12
N GLU A 444 -2.05 -16.53 6.33
CA GLU A 444 -1.67 -17.94 6.51
C GLU A 444 -0.97 -18.18 7.85
N VAL A 445 -0.13 -17.24 8.27
CA VAL A 445 0.58 -17.30 9.56
C VAL A 445 -0.41 -17.10 10.70
N VAL A 446 -1.27 -16.09 10.63
CA VAL A 446 -2.34 -15.84 11.62
C VAL A 446 -3.25 -17.06 11.76
N MET A 447 -3.67 -17.67 10.65
CA MET A 447 -4.51 -18.87 10.63
C MET A 447 -3.81 -20.08 11.24
N SER A 448 -2.49 -20.23 11.07
CA SER A 448 -1.73 -21.35 11.63
C SER A 448 -1.75 -21.39 13.16
N TYR A 449 -1.92 -20.23 13.80
CA TYR A 449 -2.08 -20.10 15.25
C TYR A 449 -3.49 -20.42 15.74
N GLN A 450 -4.46 -20.68 14.85
CA GLN A 450 -5.84 -21.03 15.19
C GLN A 450 -6.45 -20.10 16.27
N PRO A 451 -6.47 -18.78 16.06
CA PRO A 451 -7.02 -17.86 17.04
C PRO A 451 -8.53 -18.03 17.18
N ASP A 452 -9.06 -17.76 18.37
CA ASP A 452 -10.51 -17.64 18.61
C ASP A 452 -10.96 -16.17 18.71
N LEU A 453 -10.00 -15.25 18.78
CA LEU A 453 -10.20 -13.81 18.74
C LEU A 453 -8.95 -13.12 18.17
N ILE A 454 -9.15 -12.21 17.24
CA ILE A 454 -8.12 -11.32 16.70
C ILE A 454 -8.47 -9.89 17.12
N ILE A 455 -7.55 -9.20 17.79
CA ILE A 455 -7.67 -7.79 18.14
C ILE A 455 -6.63 -7.01 17.35
N ILE A 456 -7.07 -5.98 16.66
CA ILE A 456 -6.22 -5.10 15.86
C ILE A 456 -6.24 -3.71 16.50
N ASP A 457 -5.07 -3.11 16.71
CA ASP A 457 -4.91 -1.80 17.36
C ASP A 457 -5.70 -0.69 16.62
N ASN A 458 -5.59 -0.66 15.30
CA ASN A 458 -6.02 0.44 14.45
C ASN A 458 -6.81 -0.06 13.25
N ALA A 459 -8.01 0.48 13.08
CA ALA A 459 -8.86 0.27 11.91
C ALA A 459 -8.13 0.47 10.56
N GLU A 460 -7.14 1.37 10.47
CA GLU A 460 -6.37 1.58 9.24
C GLU A 460 -5.61 0.32 8.78
N MET A 461 -5.16 -0.54 9.71
CA MET A 461 -4.41 -1.77 9.37
C MET A 461 -5.25 -2.78 8.59
N VAL A 462 -6.57 -2.72 8.75
CA VAL A 462 -7.53 -3.66 8.16
C VAL A 462 -8.46 -3.01 7.13
N MET A 463 -8.13 -1.82 6.64
CA MET A 463 -8.86 -1.16 5.56
C MET A 463 -8.99 -2.00 4.28
N GLY A 464 -10.06 -1.74 3.52
CA GLY A 464 -10.35 -2.45 2.27
C GLY A 464 -10.88 -3.85 2.54
N ASP A 465 -10.36 -4.85 1.82
CA ASP A 465 -10.79 -6.25 1.98
C ASP A 465 -10.08 -6.97 3.15
N LYS A 466 -9.08 -6.33 3.79
CA LYS A 466 -8.25 -6.97 4.83
C LYS A 466 -9.06 -7.41 6.04
N TYR A 467 -9.96 -6.56 6.56
CA TYR A 467 -10.86 -6.90 7.65
C TYR A 467 -11.66 -8.18 7.34
N ALA A 468 -12.23 -8.26 6.13
CA ALA A 468 -13.02 -9.41 5.72
C ALA A 468 -12.18 -10.69 5.58
N GLN A 469 -10.87 -10.60 5.33
CA GLN A 469 -9.98 -11.75 5.33
C GLN A 469 -9.68 -12.24 6.76
N TYR A 470 -9.37 -11.34 7.70
CA TYR A 470 -9.18 -11.72 9.10
C TYR A 470 -10.46 -12.28 9.74
N ALA A 471 -11.62 -11.70 9.42
CA ALA A 471 -12.93 -12.17 9.89
C ALA A 471 -13.29 -13.60 9.38
N LYS A 472 -12.63 -14.11 8.34
CA LYS A 472 -12.76 -15.51 7.91
C LYS A 472 -11.92 -16.48 8.76
N ILE A 473 -10.92 -15.96 9.48
CA ILE A 473 -10.04 -16.75 10.35
C ILE A 473 -10.68 -16.86 11.74
N ALA A 474 -11.02 -15.72 12.36
CA ALA A 474 -11.64 -15.64 13.68
C ALA A 474 -12.40 -14.31 13.84
N PRO A 475 -13.29 -14.17 14.84
CA PRO A 475 -13.83 -12.87 15.23
C PRO A 475 -12.72 -11.84 15.32
N THR A 476 -12.84 -10.76 14.54
CA THR A 476 -11.82 -9.71 14.44
C THR A 476 -12.41 -8.42 14.98
N PHE A 477 -11.72 -7.79 15.93
CA PHE A 477 -12.15 -6.55 16.58
C PHE A 477 -11.07 -5.47 16.42
N THR A 478 -11.44 -4.29 15.94
CA THR A 478 -10.55 -3.12 15.86
C THR A 478 -10.78 -2.20 17.06
N VAL A 479 -9.72 -1.82 17.78
CA VAL A 479 -9.82 -0.97 18.98
C VAL A 479 -10.14 0.49 18.63
N GLY A 480 -9.37 1.12 17.73
CA GLY A 480 -9.50 2.55 17.39
C GLY A 480 -10.02 2.83 15.97
N SER A 481 -10.59 4.03 15.76
CA SER A 481 -11.18 4.44 14.48
C SER A 481 -10.27 5.33 13.60
N ASP A 482 -9.36 6.15 14.15
CA ASP A 482 -8.56 7.14 13.36
C ASP A 482 -7.18 7.49 13.98
N VAL A 483 -6.40 6.49 14.42
CA VAL A 483 -5.18 6.64 15.25
C VAL A 483 -5.55 6.87 16.72
N ASN A 484 -5.81 5.78 17.43
CA ASN A 484 -5.89 5.85 18.88
C ASN A 484 -4.47 6.03 19.42
N ASN A 485 -4.25 7.08 20.20
CA ASN A 485 -2.97 7.37 20.87
C ASN A 485 -3.13 7.37 22.40
N ASP A 486 -4.32 7.02 22.89
CA ASP A 486 -4.61 6.97 24.32
C ASP A 486 -4.60 5.51 24.80
N TRP A 487 -3.44 5.09 25.30
CA TRP A 487 -3.23 3.75 25.81
C TRP A 487 -4.17 3.39 26.98
N ARG A 488 -4.74 4.38 27.70
CA ARG A 488 -5.73 4.10 28.76
C ARG A 488 -7.05 3.67 28.16
N GLN A 489 -7.50 4.39 27.14
CA GLN A 489 -8.71 4.01 26.43
C GLN A 489 -8.52 2.67 25.70
N GLU A 490 -7.33 2.41 25.16
CA GLU A 490 -6.97 1.10 24.60
C GLU A 490 -7.06 0.00 25.65
N LEU A 491 -6.47 0.18 26.84
CA LEU A 491 -6.58 -0.79 27.94
C LEU A 491 -8.04 -1.07 28.30
N LEU A 492 -8.87 -0.04 28.42
CA LEU A 492 -10.29 -0.19 28.77
C LEU A 492 -11.07 -0.93 27.69
N THR A 493 -10.83 -0.61 26.42
CA THR A 493 -11.47 -1.28 25.28
C THR A 493 -11.00 -2.73 25.15
N VAL A 494 -9.70 -3.01 25.30
CA VAL A 494 -9.17 -4.37 25.33
C VAL A 494 -9.77 -5.15 26.51
N GLY A 495 -9.91 -4.51 27.67
CA GLY A 495 -10.62 -5.07 28.83
C GLY A 495 -12.06 -5.45 28.52
N GLU A 496 -12.84 -4.57 27.88
CA GLU A 496 -14.21 -4.87 27.44
C GLU A 496 -14.26 -6.06 26.47
N VAL A 497 -13.39 -6.05 25.46
CA VAL A 497 -13.29 -7.11 24.46
C VAL A 497 -12.95 -8.47 25.10
N LEU A 498 -12.08 -8.49 26.11
CA LEU A 498 -11.69 -9.70 26.82
C LEU A 498 -12.61 -10.08 27.99
N ASN A 499 -13.70 -9.34 28.20
CA ASN A 499 -14.63 -9.51 29.34
C ASN A 499 -13.95 -9.31 30.72
N LYS A 500 -12.99 -8.39 30.78
CA LYS A 500 -12.12 -8.05 31.92
C LYS A 500 -12.18 -6.54 32.24
N SER A 501 -13.35 -5.93 32.09
CA SER A 501 -13.51 -4.47 32.25
C SER A 501 -13.21 -3.99 33.68
N GLU A 502 -13.52 -4.78 34.70
CA GLU A 502 -13.25 -4.39 36.08
C GLU A 502 -11.75 -4.52 36.41
N GLU A 503 -11.08 -5.57 35.90
CA GLU A 503 -9.63 -5.71 35.99
C GLU A 503 -8.91 -4.57 35.26
N ALA A 504 -9.39 -4.17 34.07
CA ALA A 504 -8.83 -3.05 33.32
C ALA A 504 -8.93 -1.73 34.09
N LYS A 505 -10.08 -1.46 34.73
CA LYS A 505 -10.25 -0.28 35.60
C LYS A 505 -9.33 -0.33 36.81
N GLN A 506 -9.17 -1.50 37.44
CA GLN A 506 -8.29 -1.66 38.59
C GLN A 506 -6.83 -1.43 38.21
N VAL A 507 -6.36 -2.06 37.13
CA VAL A 507 -5.00 -1.90 36.59
C VAL A 507 -4.72 -0.43 36.27
N LEU A 508 -5.68 0.28 35.69
CA LEU A 508 -5.56 1.71 35.43
C LEU A 508 -5.50 2.53 36.74
N ALA A 509 -6.34 2.22 37.72
CA ALA A 509 -6.34 2.90 39.01
C ALA A 509 -5.03 2.72 39.77
N ASP A 510 -4.45 1.52 39.73
CA ASP A 510 -3.16 1.21 40.35
C ASP A 510 -2.03 2.01 39.68
N TYR A 511 -2.06 2.12 38.35
CA TYR A 511 -1.12 2.96 37.61
C TYR A 511 -1.25 4.44 38.00
N GLU A 512 -2.47 4.99 38.05
CA GLU A 512 -2.70 6.40 38.39
C GLU A 512 -2.23 6.72 39.81
N ALA A 513 -2.46 5.81 40.76
CA ALA A 513 -1.95 5.94 42.11
C ALA A 513 -0.41 5.99 42.13
N LYS A 514 0.25 5.10 41.39
CA LYS A 514 1.71 5.06 41.25
C LYS A 514 2.25 6.35 40.62
N ALA A 515 1.62 6.82 39.54
CA ALA A 515 2.02 8.04 38.85
C ALA A 515 1.88 9.28 39.75
N SER A 516 0.77 9.36 40.52
CA SER A 516 0.57 10.44 41.49
C SER A 516 1.63 10.42 42.60
N GLU A 517 1.96 9.26 43.17
CA GLU A 517 3.01 9.15 44.18
C GLU A 517 4.39 9.53 43.62
N ALA A 518 4.68 9.11 42.39
CA ALA A 518 5.93 9.43 41.70
C ALA A 518 6.05 10.93 41.42
N LYS A 519 4.97 11.56 40.97
CA LYS A 519 4.89 13.02 40.78
C LYS A 519 5.24 13.77 42.06
N ASP A 520 4.65 13.40 43.19
CA ASP A 520 4.92 14.05 44.48
C ASP A 520 6.39 13.92 44.89
N LYS A 521 6.96 12.72 44.75
CA LYS A 521 8.39 12.46 45.03
C LYS A 521 9.32 13.27 44.12
N LEU A 522 9.03 13.33 42.83
CA LEU A 522 9.82 14.10 41.87
C LEU A 522 9.73 15.59 42.15
N HIS A 523 8.53 16.13 42.38
CA HIS A 523 8.37 17.55 42.70
C HIS A 523 9.10 17.91 44.01
N GLN A 524 9.09 17.04 45.02
CA GLN A 524 9.87 17.24 46.24
C GLN A 524 11.39 17.23 46.00
N ALA A 525 11.87 16.38 45.09
CA ALA A 525 13.30 16.22 44.81
C ALA A 525 13.86 17.32 43.90
N ILE A 526 13.11 17.75 42.89
CA ILE A 526 13.61 18.60 41.80
C ILE A 526 12.78 19.85 41.50
N GLY A 527 11.62 20.03 42.14
CA GLY A 527 10.73 21.16 41.88
C GLY A 527 10.23 21.17 40.43
N ASP A 528 10.35 22.31 39.76
CA ASP A 528 9.85 22.55 38.40
C ASP A 528 10.93 22.37 37.32
N LYS A 529 11.95 21.53 37.57
CA LYS A 529 13.01 21.28 36.58
C LYS A 529 12.47 20.56 35.34
N SER A 530 13.09 20.86 34.21
CA SER A 530 12.67 20.33 32.91
C SER A 530 13.30 18.98 32.59
N ALA A 531 12.60 18.15 31.82
CA ALA A 531 13.11 16.86 31.37
C ALA A 531 12.83 16.66 29.87
N ALA A 532 13.73 16.00 29.15
CA ALA A 532 13.53 15.63 27.76
C ALA A 532 13.80 14.14 27.55
N VAL A 533 13.09 13.53 26.59
CA VAL A 533 13.42 12.21 26.05
C VAL A 533 13.87 12.35 24.61
N LEU A 534 15.04 11.79 24.33
CA LEU A 534 15.59 11.72 22.97
C LEU A 534 15.81 10.27 22.56
N TRP A 535 15.33 9.93 21.38
CA TRP A 535 15.67 8.69 20.71
C TRP A 535 16.87 8.90 19.79
N VAL A 536 17.99 8.27 20.13
CA VAL A 536 19.26 8.40 19.41
C VAL A 536 19.52 7.15 18.58
N THR A 537 19.63 7.35 17.28
CA THR A 537 19.98 6.29 16.31
C THR A 537 21.39 6.51 15.76
N ALA A 538 21.88 5.59 14.93
CA ALA A 538 23.18 5.77 14.25
C ALA A 538 23.24 7.02 13.34
N LYS A 539 22.09 7.57 12.93
CA LYS A 539 22.00 8.60 11.87
C LYS A 539 21.38 9.91 12.34
N ASN A 540 20.36 9.84 13.18
CA ASN A 540 19.56 10.98 13.61
C ASN A 540 19.25 10.91 15.11
N VAL A 541 18.93 12.07 15.68
CA VAL A 541 18.32 12.23 17.00
C VAL A 541 16.86 12.62 16.79
N TYR A 542 15.97 12.04 17.58
CA TYR A 542 14.55 12.36 17.58
C TYR A 542 14.13 12.79 18.97
N VAL A 543 13.25 13.77 19.06
CA VAL A 543 12.61 14.20 20.29
C VAL A 543 11.22 13.59 20.40
N VAL A 544 10.82 13.16 21.60
CA VAL A 544 9.46 12.68 21.86
C VAL A 544 8.48 13.86 21.84
N ASN A 545 7.28 13.64 21.32
CA ASN A 545 6.20 14.63 21.39
C ASN A 545 5.73 14.82 22.83
N GLN A 546 5.42 16.06 23.23
CA GLN A 546 4.99 16.38 24.59
C GLN A 546 3.66 15.71 25.01
N ASN A 547 2.80 15.34 24.07
CA ASN A 547 1.47 14.80 24.36
C ASN A 547 1.34 13.30 24.03
N LEU A 548 2.45 12.62 23.66
CA LEU A 548 2.40 11.24 23.20
C LEU A 548 3.54 10.40 23.78
N SER A 549 3.35 9.08 23.84
CA SER A 549 4.37 8.11 24.30
C SER A 549 4.97 8.53 25.67
N SER A 550 6.29 8.43 25.85
CA SER A 550 6.95 8.82 27.10
C SER A 550 6.81 10.32 27.42
N GLY A 551 6.51 11.20 26.45
CA GLY A 551 6.25 12.61 26.71
C GLY A 551 4.95 12.82 27.49
N ASP A 552 3.89 12.10 27.12
CA ASP A 552 2.62 12.10 27.85
C ASP A 552 2.82 11.67 29.32
N LEU A 553 3.65 10.65 29.55
CA LEU A 553 4.07 10.26 30.91
C LEU A 553 4.81 11.39 31.64
N LEU A 554 5.89 11.91 31.06
CA LEU A 554 6.73 12.89 31.76
C LEU A 554 5.98 14.19 32.10
N TYR A 555 5.15 14.67 31.18
CA TYR A 555 4.57 16.01 31.28
C TYR A 555 3.13 16.01 31.81
N ARG A 556 2.30 15.00 31.47
CA ARG A 556 0.93 14.89 32.02
C ARG A 556 0.95 14.19 33.38
N ASP A 557 1.58 13.03 33.46
CA ASP A 557 1.46 12.16 34.65
C ASP A 557 2.43 12.57 35.75
N LEU A 558 3.70 12.76 35.41
CA LEU A 558 4.75 13.15 36.36
C LEU A 558 4.89 14.67 36.53
N ASN A 559 4.23 15.46 35.69
CA ASN A 559 4.18 16.93 35.76
C ASN A 559 5.58 17.60 35.77
N LEU A 560 6.50 17.07 34.98
CA LEU A 560 7.80 17.71 34.73
C LEU A 560 7.65 18.87 33.74
N THR A 561 8.54 19.85 33.83
CA THR A 561 8.49 21.01 32.93
C THR A 561 8.91 20.62 31.51
N VAL A 562 8.11 21.00 30.52
CA VAL A 562 8.40 20.80 29.10
C VAL A 562 9.51 21.78 28.66
N PRO A 563 10.64 21.32 28.12
CA PRO A 563 11.66 22.20 27.54
C PRO A 563 11.11 22.97 26.32
N ASN A 564 11.57 24.20 26.08
CA ASN A 564 11.05 25.05 25.00
C ASN A 564 11.19 24.39 23.62
N VAL A 565 12.32 23.71 23.38
CA VAL A 565 12.57 23.01 22.12
C VAL A 565 11.59 21.85 21.89
N VAL A 566 11.24 21.12 22.96
CA VAL A 566 10.24 20.03 22.90
C VAL A 566 8.87 20.59 22.56
N ALA A 567 8.47 21.70 23.21
CA ALA A 567 7.19 22.35 22.98
C ALA A 567 7.07 22.89 21.54
N GLU A 568 8.12 23.56 21.02
CA GLU A 568 8.17 24.09 19.66
C GLU A 568 7.99 22.98 18.61
N ILE A 569 8.77 21.89 18.74
CA ILE A 569 8.70 20.77 17.78
C ILE A 569 7.34 20.06 17.88
N SER A 570 6.81 19.89 19.09
CA SER A 570 5.52 19.23 19.30
C SER A 570 4.34 20.00 18.73
N GLN A 571 4.39 21.33 18.66
CA GLN A 571 3.34 22.14 18.03
C GLN A 571 3.21 21.89 16.52
N ALA A 572 4.33 21.64 15.83
CA ALA A 572 4.36 21.43 14.39
C ALA A 572 4.15 19.95 13.98
N ALA A 573 4.30 19.01 14.90
CA ALA A 573 4.36 17.58 14.61
C ALA A 573 3.17 16.78 15.17
N LYS A 574 2.68 15.83 14.38
CA LYS A 574 1.63 14.86 14.79
C LYS A 574 2.17 13.47 15.16
N ALA A 575 3.46 13.22 14.97
CA ALA A 575 4.08 11.93 15.23
C ALA A 575 4.61 11.82 16.67
N ASN A 576 4.71 10.59 17.18
CA ASN A 576 5.30 10.28 18.49
C ASN A 576 6.74 10.81 18.65
N TRP A 577 7.51 10.74 17.56
CA TRP A 577 8.92 11.13 17.52
C TRP A 577 9.19 12.03 16.32
N SER A 578 9.91 13.12 16.55
CA SER A 578 10.24 14.09 15.50
C SER A 578 11.74 14.31 15.42
N ALA A 579 12.30 14.31 14.21
CA ALA A 579 13.73 14.55 14.04
C ALA A 579 14.10 15.95 14.54
N ILE A 580 15.12 16.05 15.38
CA ILE A 580 15.65 17.33 15.86
C ILE A 580 16.89 17.68 15.04
N SER A 581 16.98 18.92 14.56
CA SER A 581 18.17 19.40 13.85
C SER A 581 19.33 19.57 14.84
N LYS A 582 20.55 19.66 14.32
CA LYS A 582 21.75 19.90 15.15
C LYS A 582 21.66 21.22 15.90
N GLU A 583 21.20 22.26 15.22
CA GLU A 583 21.03 23.60 15.78
C GLU A 583 20.01 23.58 16.93
N LYS A 584 18.85 22.94 16.71
CA LYS A 584 17.83 22.80 17.76
C LYS A 584 18.26 21.92 18.92
N LEU A 585 19.07 20.89 18.66
CA LEU A 585 19.64 20.06 19.72
C LEU A 585 20.60 20.85 20.62
N ALA A 586 21.39 21.76 20.04
CA ALA A 586 22.28 22.64 20.80
C ALA A 586 21.50 23.68 21.65
N GLU A 587 20.27 24.02 21.25
CA GLU A 587 19.36 24.89 21.99
C GLU A 587 18.56 24.16 23.09
N LEU A 588 18.68 22.83 23.21
CA LEU A 588 17.87 22.04 24.14
C LEU A 588 18.13 22.45 25.60
N ASP A 589 17.07 22.93 26.25
CA ASP A 589 17.04 23.54 27.58
C ASP A 589 16.49 22.59 28.65
N ALA A 590 16.91 21.33 28.59
CA ALA A 590 16.50 20.28 29.54
C ALA A 590 17.45 20.19 30.75
N ASP A 591 16.91 20.16 31.99
CA ASP A 591 17.68 19.91 33.22
C ASP A 591 18.00 18.43 33.43
N TYR A 592 17.13 17.55 32.94
CA TYR A 592 17.27 16.09 32.92
C TYR A 592 17.10 15.56 31.50
N LEU A 593 17.94 14.60 31.11
CA LEU A 593 17.92 14.05 29.77
C LEU A 593 17.87 12.52 29.82
N PHE A 594 16.83 11.95 29.24
CA PHE A 594 16.66 10.52 29.04
C PHE A 594 16.94 10.19 27.58
N ILE A 595 17.91 9.31 27.33
CA ILE A 595 18.32 8.91 25.99
C ILE A 595 17.92 7.45 25.76
N VAL A 596 17.04 7.24 24.80
CA VAL A 596 16.77 5.92 24.25
C VAL A 596 17.81 5.63 23.18
N ASN A 597 18.73 4.75 23.50
CA ASN A 597 19.92 4.47 22.72
C ASN A 597 19.71 3.27 21.78
N SER A 598 19.34 3.57 20.54
CA SER A 598 19.37 2.61 19.44
C SER A 598 20.66 2.68 18.61
N ARG A 599 21.62 3.48 19.07
CA ARG A 599 22.95 3.53 18.50
C ARG A 599 23.77 2.45 19.20
N GLU A 600 24.53 1.67 18.45
CA GLU A 600 25.50 0.71 19.00
C GLU A 600 26.74 1.48 19.53
N ALA A 601 26.52 2.40 20.47
CA ALA A 601 27.53 3.28 21.05
C ALA A 601 27.25 3.50 22.55
N THR A 602 28.27 3.77 23.34
CA THR A 602 28.09 4.07 24.77
C THR A 602 27.55 5.49 25.00
N LYS A 603 27.08 5.76 26.22
CA LYS A 603 26.68 7.10 26.67
C LYS A 603 27.80 8.11 26.41
N GLU A 604 29.03 7.75 26.77
CA GLU A 604 30.22 8.61 26.64
C GLU A 604 30.54 8.90 25.18
N GLU A 605 30.41 7.90 24.30
CA GLU A 605 30.61 8.08 22.86
C GLU A 605 29.55 8.99 22.24
N ILE A 606 28.28 8.88 22.66
CA ILE A 606 27.21 9.79 22.21
C ILE A 606 27.51 11.22 22.65
N LEU A 607 27.84 11.41 23.92
CA LEU A 607 28.08 12.71 24.53
C LEU A 607 29.43 13.32 24.13
N SER A 608 30.32 12.56 23.47
CA SER A 608 31.61 13.08 22.99
C SER A 608 31.48 14.14 21.89
N ASP A 609 30.36 14.16 21.16
CA ASP A 609 30.10 15.21 20.17
C ASP A 609 29.87 16.56 20.90
N PRO A 610 30.62 17.62 20.55
CA PRO A 610 30.52 18.93 21.19
C PRO A 610 29.10 19.51 21.25
N ILE A 611 28.21 19.09 20.36
CA ILE A 611 26.83 19.56 20.30
C ILE A 611 26.05 19.31 21.59
N TRP A 612 26.36 18.23 22.32
CA TRP A 612 25.71 17.87 23.57
C TRP A 612 26.19 18.71 24.75
N GLN A 613 27.42 19.21 24.70
CA GLN A 613 28.10 19.87 25.82
C GLN A 613 27.43 21.20 26.22
N GLY A 614 26.60 21.76 25.34
CA GLY A 614 25.80 22.96 25.62
C GLY A 614 24.60 22.71 26.54
N ILE A 615 24.08 21.49 26.55
CA ILE A 615 22.80 21.13 27.18
C ILE A 615 22.94 21.12 28.71
N PRO A 616 22.03 21.77 29.48
CA PRO A 616 22.13 21.83 30.95
C PRO A 616 22.21 20.46 31.62
N ALA A 617 21.41 19.49 31.19
CA ALA A 617 21.47 18.11 31.68
C ALA A 617 22.85 17.46 31.52
N VAL A 618 23.53 17.71 30.39
CA VAL A 618 24.88 17.17 30.13
C VAL A 618 25.91 17.81 31.04
N LYS A 619 25.86 19.14 31.18
CA LYS A 619 26.75 19.91 32.08
C LYS A 619 26.62 19.48 33.55
N ASN A 620 25.42 19.15 33.98
CA ASN A 620 25.11 18.75 35.35
C ASN A 620 25.18 17.23 35.57
N ASN A 621 25.58 16.45 34.56
CA ASN A 621 25.63 14.98 34.58
C ASN A 621 24.27 14.31 34.93
N ASN A 622 23.17 14.92 34.51
CA ASN A 622 21.80 14.42 34.64
C ASN A 622 21.33 13.73 33.36
N VAL A 623 22.18 12.86 32.79
CA VAL A 623 21.89 12.12 31.56
C VAL A 623 21.78 10.63 31.86
N TYR A 624 20.66 10.03 31.49
CA TYR A 624 20.35 8.62 31.74
C TYR A 624 20.05 7.94 30.41
N THR A 625 20.58 6.74 30.20
CA THR A 625 20.51 6.04 28.91
C THR A 625 19.85 4.68 29.08
N TYR A 626 18.90 4.38 28.20
CA TYR A 626 18.22 3.09 28.12
C TYR A 626 18.42 2.48 26.73
N ASP A 627 18.58 1.17 26.63
CA ASP A 627 18.78 0.50 25.34
C ASP A 627 17.45 0.14 24.66
N ASN A 628 17.54 -0.51 23.49
CA ASN A 628 16.39 -0.99 22.72
C ASN A 628 15.58 -2.10 23.41
N ASN A 629 16.06 -2.65 24.52
CA ASN A 629 15.36 -3.68 25.26
C ASN A 629 14.42 -3.09 26.32
N SER A 630 14.58 -1.81 26.63
CA SER A 630 13.73 -1.07 27.57
C SER A 630 12.33 -0.78 27.03
N SER A 631 11.44 -0.32 27.92
CA SER A 631 10.07 0.06 27.59
C SER A 631 9.95 1.43 26.91
N TRP A 632 11.02 2.22 26.81
CA TRP A 632 10.98 3.65 26.46
C TRP A 632 10.59 3.97 25.00
N LEU A 633 10.48 2.96 24.12
CA LEU A 633 9.93 3.11 22.76
C LEU A 633 8.45 2.72 22.66
N TYR A 634 7.87 2.24 23.75
CA TYR A 634 6.52 1.69 23.81
C TYR A 634 5.64 2.53 24.73
N THR A 635 4.34 2.29 24.66
CA THR A 635 3.35 2.87 25.56
C THR A 635 2.39 1.78 26.00
N GLY A 636 1.92 1.87 27.23
CA GLY A 636 1.12 0.83 27.86
C GLY A 636 1.25 0.93 29.37
N THR A 637 0.46 0.16 30.10
CA THR A 637 0.47 0.23 31.56
C THR A 637 1.79 -0.28 32.13
N ILE A 638 2.30 -1.39 31.58
CA ILE A 638 3.56 -1.98 32.06
C ILE A 638 4.73 -1.11 31.63
N ALA A 639 4.77 -0.72 30.35
CA ALA A 639 5.81 0.15 29.81
C ALA A 639 5.93 1.46 30.61
N ASN A 640 4.82 2.17 30.82
CA ASN A 640 4.79 3.42 31.56
C ASN A 640 5.11 3.22 33.05
N SER A 641 4.66 2.11 33.66
CA SER A 641 5.01 1.79 35.04
C SER A 641 6.52 1.57 35.23
N GLN A 642 7.18 0.91 34.29
CA GLN A 642 8.64 0.73 34.31
C GLN A 642 9.36 2.07 34.10
N MET A 643 8.88 2.89 33.15
CA MET A 643 9.45 4.23 32.95
C MET A 643 9.32 5.12 34.19
N ILE A 644 8.24 5.01 34.97
CA ILE A 644 8.10 5.72 36.26
C ILE A 644 9.21 5.28 37.23
N ASP A 645 9.46 3.96 37.33
CA ASP A 645 10.51 3.44 38.22
C ASP A 645 11.90 3.93 37.78
N ASP A 646 12.19 3.85 36.48
CA ASP A 646 13.41 4.33 35.86
C ASP A 646 13.66 5.83 36.13
N VAL A 647 12.60 6.66 36.00
CA VAL A 647 12.67 8.10 36.27
C VAL A 647 12.91 8.37 37.76
N LEU A 648 12.21 7.67 38.65
CA LEU A 648 12.40 7.79 40.09
C LEU A 648 13.82 7.39 40.51
N GLU A 649 14.32 6.25 40.04
CA GLU A 649 15.68 5.77 40.32
C GLU A 649 16.74 6.76 39.80
N SER A 650 16.50 7.35 38.64
CA SER A 650 17.39 8.33 38.03
C SER A 650 17.44 9.66 38.80
N ILE A 651 16.29 10.16 39.25
CA ILE A 651 16.14 11.52 39.74
C ILE A 651 16.16 11.60 41.27
N VAL A 652 15.49 10.68 41.95
CA VAL A 652 15.31 10.68 43.41
C VAL A 652 16.41 9.82 44.03
N LYS A 653 17.47 10.48 44.53
CA LYS A 653 18.62 9.84 45.19
C LYS A 653 18.51 9.84 46.70
#